data_AF-A0A8B7E564-F1
#
_entry.id   AF-A0A8B7E564-F1
#
_cell.length_a   1.000
_cell.length_b   1.000
_cell.length_c   1.000
_cell.angle_alpha   90.00
_cell.angle_beta   90.00
_cell.angle_gamma   90.00
#
_symmetry.space_group_name_H-M   'P 1'
#
loop_
_entity.id
_entity.type
_entity.pdbx_description
1 polymer ?
#
loop_
_entity_poly.entity_id
_entity_poly.type
_entity_poly.pdbx_seq_one_letter_code
_entity_poly.pdbx_strand_id
1 'polypeptide(L)'
;MIFAFVAYGDSTKNFAEDHFEIGQSCGAEGFKNYLYSIIQVLKYTLLKHYLLEDEHCMSCCCSYVGRRGGKQFLSLGTGCIRFGIITHELGHVIGFWHEQNRPDRSIYIDVIYENMDSSKSFNFDPRNLNEVKTFDQVYDFHSIMHYGNNFFTKNGGKTILSKAPENAETNEIGMSYFKYKGPVLSPQDILETNLLYRCTKLTECGGTIFATSGSFASYPNRYQQEMNKDCVWIITTAIKFNSRSSLTVIFNDFSVGKPSHDQTGNCEDDYLEVREGKGFLSPFIVRYCGQRKPAPITTLAGSLYIRLHISGKNLKSYSENIGFNVSFKTDTCSQLIKQVPAIIHSPQFPFGYQLNTDCVWNVEAQPGMQTKIEFGFFSLRELDNEEGCLDYVEIHKDLGTAESFVGRFCGSNNPGKLVINSERVKIHFHASNVDHQGWFMGFEAEIDQYDIDECQLGLHECTQACINYPGGYFCGCNQGYDTIYHRSSRKAQCVDKDECSINNGGCSHKCINTDGSFVCGCPKGFTISFNKSQCQDINECVNKPCNQICKNNIGSYECSCYEGYILQSNNKTCSSLSGCLGSFTSSVGRITSPQVPSTYKLPIVCVWQVQGAPHLQLKFDIVLVSKENNDCGSYVTFFKNEMERRQKTYLKKICIQSDITDAFVMSTSSAIIEYVGQFPFQTSFMVEYHSVVQNERECLYTYNASSGEILSPGFPYQYSDEQDCLWNIHSLHQTTFKVIFLQFSLESHETCEFDYLEVEQIYYEMQRVKKIGRFCGERIPDTLFINGHASFVRIRFHSDSTNTGKGFKMVFNETDHVS
;
A
#
# COMPACT_ATOMS: atom_id res chain seq x y z
N MET A 1 -33.55 40.88 25.78
CA MET A 1 -34.52 40.56 24.73
C MET A 1 -35.80 40.15 25.44
N ILE A 2 -36.94 40.77 25.12
CA ILE A 2 -38.24 40.38 25.69
C ILE A 2 -38.78 39.25 24.81
N PHE A 3 -39.02 38.08 25.38
CA PHE A 3 -39.85 37.05 24.78
C PHE A 3 -41.26 37.16 25.44
N ALA A 4 -42.31 36.67 24.80
CA ALA A 4 -43.65 36.49 25.40
C ALA A 4 -44.29 35.24 24.76
N PHE A 5 -44.89 34.36 25.57
CA PHE A 5 -45.45 33.06 25.14
C PHE A 5 -46.97 32.99 25.39
N VAL A 6 -47.74 32.33 24.52
CA VAL A 6 -49.18 32.05 24.70
C VAL A 6 -49.43 30.56 24.45
N ALA A 7 -50.15 29.90 25.36
CA ALA A 7 -50.69 28.54 25.20
C ALA A 7 -52.19 28.56 25.53
N TYR A 8 -53.05 28.02 24.66
CA TYR A 8 -54.49 27.94 24.88
C TYR A 8 -54.87 26.65 25.62
N GLY A 9 -55.55 26.77 26.75
CA GLY A 9 -56.17 25.68 27.50
C GLY A 9 -57.37 26.20 28.30
N ASP A 10 -58.45 25.43 28.33
CA ASP A 10 -59.82 25.82 28.67
C ASP A 10 -60.02 26.51 30.05
N SER A 11 -61.08 27.32 30.12
CA SER A 11 -61.46 28.29 31.13
C SER A 11 -61.98 27.70 32.46
N THR A 12 -61.55 28.26 33.62
CA THR A 12 -62.33 28.50 34.87
C THR A 12 -61.43 28.75 36.11
N LYS A 13 -61.19 30.03 36.49
CA LYS A 13 -61.07 30.62 37.86
C LYS A 13 -60.26 31.92 37.86
N ASN A 14 -60.81 32.98 38.47
CA ASN A 14 -60.25 34.33 38.62
C ASN A 14 -59.50 34.49 39.96
N PHE A 15 -58.42 35.27 40.04
CA PHE A 15 -58.09 36.18 41.15
C PHE A 15 -57.03 37.22 40.72
N ALA A 16 -56.96 38.32 41.47
CA ALA A 16 -56.77 39.71 41.04
C ALA A 16 -55.32 40.26 41.03
N GLU A 17 -55.24 41.49 40.52
CA GLU A 17 -54.12 42.36 40.19
C GLU A 17 -53.27 42.84 41.38
N ASP A 18 -51.96 42.95 41.16
CA ASP A 18 -51.12 44.07 41.62
C ASP A 18 -49.97 44.26 40.61
N HIS A 19 -49.72 45.52 40.22
CA HIS A 19 -48.80 45.93 39.14
C HIS A 19 -47.32 45.93 39.54
N PHE A 20 -46.43 45.41 38.68
CA PHE A 20 -45.01 45.78 38.63
C PHE A 20 -44.44 45.68 37.18
N GLU A 21 -43.76 46.74 36.73
CA GLU A 21 -42.93 46.77 35.50
C GLU A 21 -41.57 46.07 35.72
N ILE A 22 -41.05 45.37 34.71
CA ILE A 22 -39.70 44.77 34.76
C ILE A 22 -38.85 45.23 33.57
N GLY A 23 -37.78 45.97 33.87
CA GLY A 23 -36.58 46.10 33.03
C GLY A 23 -35.53 45.03 33.38
N GLN A 24 -34.67 44.68 32.41
CA GLN A 24 -33.43 43.89 32.54
C GLN A 24 -33.34 42.94 33.76
N SER A 25 -33.89 41.73 33.69
CA SER A 25 -33.60 40.67 34.68
C SER A 25 -32.77 39.52 34.08
N CYS A 26 -31.65 39.23 34.74
CA CYS A 26 -30.74 38.10 34.50
C CYS A 26 -30.89 37.10 35.66
N GLY A 27 -30.85 35.80 35.39
CA GLY A 27 -30.80 34.74 36.42
C GLY A 27 -31.99 33.77 36.41
N ALA A 28 -31.82 32.65 37.12
CA ALA A 28 -32.79 31.55 37.23
C ALA A 28 -34.15 31.99 37.79
N GLU A 29 -34.20 33.08 38.57
CA GLU A 29 -35.43 33.71 39.01
C GLU A 29 -36.12 34.45 37.87
N GLY A 30 -35.39 34.93 36.86
CA GLY A 30 -35.94 35.36 35.59
C GLY A 30 -36.59 34.20 34.84
N PHE A 31 -35.91 33.07 34.61
CA PHE A 31 -36.49 31.93 33.88
C PHE A 31 -37.63 31.22 34.65
N LYS A 32 -37.48 31.11 35.97
CA LYS A 32 -38.46 30.55 36.90
C LYS A 32 -39.62 31.51 37.13
N ASN A 33 -39.40 32.80 37.44
CA ASN A 33 -40.49 33.79 37.53
C ASN A 33 -41.13 34.07 36.18
N TYR A 34 -40.44 33.91 35.05
CA TYR A 34 -41.01 33.99 33.71
C TYR A 34 -41.87 32.75 33.38
N LEU A 35 -41.50 31.56 33.86
CA LEU A 35 -42.37 30.37 33.87
C LEU A 35 -43.56 30.49 34.85
N TYR A 36 -43.38 31.14 36.01
CA TYR A 36 -44.43 31.35 37.02
C TYR A 36 -45.32 32.58 36.74
N SER A 37 -44.88 33.59 35.98
CA SER A 37 -45.63 34.81 35.65
C SER A 37 -46.30 34.81 34.28
N ILE A 38 -45.88 33.92 33.35
CA ILE A 38 -46.48 33.82 32.01
C ILE A 38 -47.55 32.73 31.91
N ILE A 39 -47.57 31.76 32.82
CA ILE A 39 -48.74 30.88 32.96
C ILE A 39 -49.79 31.60 33.83
N GLN A 40 -50.26 32.73 33.32
CA GLN A 40 -51.54 33.31 33.69
C GLN A 40 -52.44 33.12 32.46
N VAL A 41 -53.42 32.22 32.57
CA VAL A 41 -54.48 32.06 31.55
C VAL A 41 -55.35 33.32 31.60
N LEU A 42 -54.92 34.40 30.93
CA LEU A 42 -55.68 35.64 30.82
C LEU A 42 -56.72 35.49 29.71
N LYS A 43 -58.00 35.67 30.07
CA LYS A 43 -59.15 35.38 29.19
C LYS A 43 -59.30 36.34 28.01
N TYR A 44 -58.62 37.48 27.99
CA TYR A 44 -58.65 38.43 26.87
C TYR A 44 -57.38 39.30 26.91
N THR A 45 -56.51 39.20 25.91
CA THR A 45 -55.57 40.29 25.58
C THR A 45 -55.75 40.67 24.11
N LEU A 46 -55.78 41.97 23.83
CA LEU A 46 -55.92 42.54 22.47
C LEU A 46 -54.57 42.59 21.71
N LEU A 47 -53.52 41.96 22.24
CA LEU A 47 -52.20 41.90 21.59
C LEU A 47 -52.05 40.60 20.80
N LYS A 48 -52.41 40.69 19.53
CA LYS A 48 -52.05 39.72 18.51
C LYS A 48 -50.51 39.66 18.43
N HIS A 49 -49.94 38.44 18.56
CA HIS A 49 -48.60 37.97 18.10
C HIS A 49 -47.59 37.73 19.25
N TYR A 50 -46.94 36.56 19.37
CA TYR A 50 -45.59 36.26 18.81
C TYR A 50 -45.22 34.77 18.59
N LEU A 51 -46.12 33.80 18.79
CA LEU A 51 -45.92 32.40 18.38
C LEU A 51 -46.99 32.03 17.34
N LEU A 52 -46.58 31.33 16.28
CA LEU A 52 -47.49 30.73 15.30
C LEU A 52 -47.37 29.21 15.45
N GLU A 53 -48.51 28.55 15.59
CA GLU A 53 -48.62 27.10 15.48
C GLU A 53 -48.25 26.72 14.04
N ASP A 54 -47.30 25.81 13.86
CA ASP A 54 -46.94 25.32 12.54
C ASP A 54 -47.93 24.21 12.15
N GLU A 55 -48.89 24.52 11.27
CA GLU A 55 -49.88 23.56 10.77
C GLU A 55 -49.24 22.37 10.02
N HIS A 56 -47.93 22.40 9.72
CA HIS A 56 -47.23 21.30 9.06
C HIS A 56 -46.87 20.11 9.97
N CYS A 57 -47.09 20.18 11.29
CA CYS A 57 -46.70 19.07 12.17
C CYS A 57 -47.58 18.89 13.42
N MET A 58 -48.79 18.33 13.24
CA MET A 58 -49.75 18.07 14.32
C MET A 58 -49.27 17.09 15.42
N SER A 59 -48.16 16.38 15.23
CA SER A 59 -47.65 15.33 16.13
C SER A 59 -46.20 15.47 16.59
N CYS A 60 -45.46 16.53 16.20
CA CYS A 60 -44.07 16.72 16.64
C CYS A 60 -43.90 17.90 17.61
N CYS A 61 -42.92 17.78 18.50
CA CYS A 61 -42.44 18.84 19.38
C CYS A 61 -41.13 19.35 18.78
N CYS A 62 -41.06 20.64 18.40
CA CYS A 62 -39.85 21.22 17.82
C CYS A 62 -39.79 22.74 17.94
N SER A 63 -38.58 23.29 17.97
CA SER A 63 -38.32 24.72 17.84
C SER A 63 -37.01 25.02 17.11
N TYR A 64 -36.91 26.20 16.50
CA TYR A 64 -35.65 26.69 15.95
C TYR A 64 -34.68 27.12 17.05
N VAL A 65 -33.40 26.79 16.86
CA VAL A 65 -32.35 27.23 17.78
C VAL A 65 -32.07 28.73 17.61
N GLY A 66 -32.17 29.47 18.72
CA GLY A 66 -31.90 30.90 18.81
C GLY A 66 -32.91 31.80 18.08
N ARG A 67 -32.70 33.11 18.18
CA ARG A 67 -33.56 34.11 17.52
C ARG A 67 -33.36 34.11 16.01
N ARG A 68 -34.41 33.79 15.26
CA ARG A 68 -34.41 33.80 13.78
C ARG A 68 -34.84 35.13 13.14
N GLY A 69 -35.25 36.10 13.95
CA GLY A 69 -35.82 37.38 13.49
C GLY A 69 -37.32 37.25 13.22
N GLY A 70 -38.12 38.25 13.63
CA GLY A 70 -39.59 38.14 13.61
C GLY A 70 -40.16 37.27 14.74
N LYS A 71 -41.31 36.62 14.49
CA LYS A 71 -41.98 35.69 15.42
C LYS A 71 -41.15 34.40 15.55
N GLN A 72 -41.05 33.84 16.76
CA GLN A 72 -40.36 32.56 16.97
C GLN A 72 -41.35 31.41 16.75
N PHE A 73 -40.94 30.37 16.02
CA PHE A 73 -41.78 29.19 15.82
C PHE A 73 -41.47 28.14 16.89
N LEU A 74 -42.54 27.63 17.52
CA LEU A 74 -42.52 26.59 18.53
C LEU A 74 -43.73 25.68 18.26
N SER A 75 -43.48 24.41 17.94
CA SER A 75 -44.54 23.42 17.77
C SER A 75 -44.70 22.61 19.05
N LEU A 76 -45.91 22.61 19.61
CA LEU A 76 -46.31 21.80 20.75
C LEU A 76 -47.48 20.90 20.34
N GLY A 77 -47.22 19.97 19.41
CA GLY A 77 -48.23 19.03 18.91
C GLY A 77 -48.88 18.15 19.98
N THR A 78 -49.85 17.34 19.57
CA THR A 78 -50.64 16.51 20.49
C THR A 78 -49.75 15.56 21.30
N GLY A 79 -49.70 15.72 22.62
CA GLY A 79 -48.82 14.95 23.52
C GLY A 79 -47.55 15.68 24.00
N CYS A 80 -47.22 16.84 23.42
CA CYS A 80 -46.06 17.67 23.78
C CYS A 80 -46.30 18.61 24.97
N ILE A 81 -47.54 18.78 25.44
CA ILE A 81 -47.91 19.68 26.54
C ILE A 81 -47.56 19.05 27.89
N ARG A 82 -46.26 18.86 28.13
CA ARG A 82 -45.67 18.42 29.40
C ARG A 82 -44.56 19.39 29.75
N PHE A 83 -44.46 19.73 31.03
CA PHE A 83 -43.50 20.74 31.53
C PHE A 83 -42.07 20.53 30.99
N GLY A 84 -41.61 19.27 30.92
CA GLY A 84 -40.29 18.94 30.38
C GLY A 84 -40.09 19.18 28.91
N ILE A 85 -41.07 18.76 28.11
CA ILE A 85 -41.00 18.91 26.66
C ILE A 85 -41.07 20.40 26.33
N ILE A 86 -41.95 21.16 26.98
CA ILE A 86 -42.03 22.62 26.82
C ILE A 86 -40.68 23.27 27.19
N THR A 87 -40.09 22.89 28.32
CA THR A 87 -38.81 23.46 28.77
C THR A 87 -37.66 23.09 27.82
N HIS A 88 -37.65 21.88 27.27
CA HIS A 88 -36.71 21.45 26.23
C HIS A 88 -36.81 22.32 24.98
N GLU A 89 -38.03 22.50 24.45
CA GLU A 89 -38.22 23.33 23.26
C GLU A 89 -37.88 24.80 23.50
N LEU A 90 -38.13 25.30 24.72
CA LEU A 90 -37.68 26.63 25.13
C LEU A 90 -36.15 26.73 25.20
N GLY A 91 -35.45 25.66 25.57
CA GLY A 91 -33.99 25.58 25.50
C GLY A 91 -33.46 25.89 24.10
N HIS A 92 -34.09 25.33 23.06
CA HIS A 92 -33.76 25.68 21.67
C HIS A 92 -33.99 27.17 21.39
N VAL A 93 -35.13 27.74 21.79
CA VAL A 93 -35.41 29.18 21.58
C VAL A 93 -34.32 30.07 22.20
N ILE A 94 -33.82 29.70 23.38
CA ILE A 94 -32.77 30.43 24.11
C ILE A 94 -31.41 30.30 23.42
N GLY A 95 -31.21 29.28 22.58
CA GLY A 95 -30.01 29.08 21.79
C GLY A 95 -29.26 27.79 22.12
N PHE A 96 -29.84 26.87 22.89
CA PHE A 96 -29.23 25.58 23.15
C PHE A 96 -29.43 24.62 21.98
N TRP A 97 -28.35 23.92 21.65
CA TRP A 97 -28.37 22.72 20.85
C TRP A 97 -28.44 21.50 21.76
N HIS A 98 -28.65 20.32 21.20
CA HIS A 98 -28.61 19.13 22.01
C HIS A 98 -27.20 18.83 22.50
N GLU A 99 -27.10 18.39 23.76
CA GLU A 99 -25.81 18.19 24.44
C GLU A 99 -24.98 17.09 23.75
N GLN A 100 -25.64 16.05 23.23
CA GLN A 100 -24.97 15.01 22.43
C GLN A 100 -24.49 15.49 21.06
N ASN A 101 -24.75 16.72 20.63
CA ASN A 101 -24.17 17.29 19.41
C ASN A 101 -22.92 18.15 19.68
N ARG A 102 -22.43 18.22 20.93
CA ARG A 102 -21.20 18.94 21.25
C ARG A 102 -20.00 18.47 20.41
N PRO A 103 -19.09 19.38 20.02
CA PRO A 103 -17.89 19.02 19.27
C PRO A 103 -16.95 18.07 20.04
N ASP A 104 -16.91 18.19 21.38
CA ASP A 104 -16.04 17.44 22.30
C ASP A 104 -16.71 16.17 22.89
N ARG A 105 -17.92 15.83 22.45
CA ARG A 105 -18.73 14.74 23.03
C ARG A 105 -18.05 13.37 23.05
N SER A 106 -17.13 13.09 22.11
CA SER A 106 -16.49 11.77 21.96
C SER A 106 -15.59 11.41 23.15
N ILE A 107 -15.24 12.41 23.97
CA ILE A 107 -14.56 12.24 25.25
C ILE A 107 -15.50 11.62 26.29
N TYR A 108 -16.80 11.91 26.20
CA TYR A 108 -17.78 11.65 27.26
C TYR A 108 -18.79 10.54 26.93
N ILE A 109 -19.12 10.37 25.64
CA ILE A 109 -20.10 9.38 25.17
C ILE A 109 -19.60 8.63 23.93
N ASP A 110 -20.06 7.39 23.76
CA ASP A 110 -20.00 6.63 22.52
C ASP A 110 -21.39 6.58 21.86
N VAL A 111 -21.43 6.85 20.54
CA VAL A 111 -22.65 6.74 19.73
C VAL A 111 -22.60 5.43 18.94
N ILE A 112 -23.55 4.54 19.20
CA ILE A 112 -23.64 3.22 18.55
C ILE A 112 -24.55 3.31 17.33
N TYR A 113 -23.97 3.71 16.20
CA TYR A 113 -24.69 3.85 14.93
C TYR A 113 -25.33 2.53 14.44
N GLU A 114 -24.78 1.37 14.82
CA GLU A 114 -25.30 0.05 14.44
C GLU A 114 -26.69 -0.25 14.99
N ASN A 115 -27.01 0.26 16.20
CA ASN A 115 -28.31 0.08 16.86
C ASN A 115 -29.35 1.12 16.41
N MET A 116 -28.95 2.11 15.60
CA MET A 116 -29.78 3.24 15.23
C MET A 116 -30.48 3.04 13.89
N ASP A 117 -31.66 3.65 13.74
CA ASP A 117 -32.28 3.86 12.43
C ASP A 117 -31.37 4.76 11.58
N SER A 118 -30.88 4.23 10.45
CA SER A 118 -29.95 4.93 9.56
C SER A 118 -30.50 6.27 9.06
N SER A 119 -31.83 6.42 8.95
CA SER A 119 -32.49 7.67 8.55
C SER A 119 -32.43 8.76 9.62
N LYS A 120 -32.02 8.44 10.84
CA LYS A 120 -31.97 9.34 12.01
C LYS A 120 -30.56 9.57 12.54
N SER A 121 -29.55 8.96 11.93
CA SER A 121 -28.12 9.09 12.27
C SER A 121 -27.66 10.54 12.40
N PHE A 122 -28.12 11.43 11.52
CA PHE A 122 -27.75 12.84 11.50
C PHE A 122 -28.09 13.62 12.80
N ASN A 123 -29.06 13.16 13.60
CA ASN A 123 -29.39 13.81 14.88
C ASN A 123 -28.28 13.63 15.92
N PHE A 124 -27.35 12.72 15.65
CA PHE A 124 -26.21 12.41 16.49
C PHE A 124 -24.92 12.76 15.75
N ASP A 125 -24.87 13.73 14.85
CA ASP A 125 -23.58 14.18 14.31
C ASP A 125 -23.05 15.37 15.13
N PRO A 126 -21.72 15.47 15.36
CA PRO A 126 -21.16 16.57 16.13
C PRO A 126 -21.30 17.88 15.32
N ARG A 127 -21.65 18.96 16.00
CA ARG A 127 -21.74 20.31 15.43
C ARG A 127 -20.39 21.03 15.55
N ASN A 128 -20.25 22.13 14.82
CA ASN A 128 -19.03 22.94 14.87
C ASN A 128 -19.02 23.88 16.08
N LEU A 129 -17.83 24.28 16.56
CA LEU A 129 -17.65 25.24 17.68
C LEU A 129 -18.28 26.62 17.44
N ASN A 130 -18.53 26.97 16.18
CA ASN A 130 -19.23 28.20 15.82
C ASN A 130 -20.75 28.11 16.01
N GLU A 131 -21.30 26.89 16.05
CA GLU A 131 -22.73 26.61 16.21
C GLU A 131 -23.08 26.24 17.66
N VAL A 132 -22.20 25.47 18.33
CA VAL A 132 -22.37 25.03 19.72
C VAL A 132 -21.19 25.53 20.55
N LYS A 133 -21.47 26.38 21.54
CA LYS A 133 -20.48 26.86 22.50
C LYS A 133 -20.49 25.96 23.73
N THR A 134 -19.33 25.39 24.05
CA THR A 134 -19.15 24.59 25.27
C THR A 134 -18.91 25.45 26.52
N PHE A 135 -18.62 26.75 26.34
CA PHE A 135 -18.29 27.70 27.41
C PHE A 135 -17.20 27.21 28.39
N ASP A 136 -16.31 26.33 27.94
CA ASP A 136 -15.32 25.63 28.77
C ASP A 136 -15.93 24.89 29.97
N GLN A 137 -17.17 24.41 29.81
CA GLN A 137 -17.91 23.67 30.82
C GLN A 137 -17.84 22.16 30.58
N VAL A 138 -17.97 21.41 31.68
CA VAL A 138 -18.06 19.94 31.66
C VAL A 138 -19.32 19.46 30.93
N TYR A 139 -19.30 18.23 30.43
CA TYR A 139 -20.42 17.63 29.72
C TYR A 139 -21.60 17.34 30.66
N ASP A 140 -22.80 17.81 30.32
CA ASP A 140 -24.00 17.65 31.16
C ASP A 140 -24.84 16.43 30.76
N PHE A 141 -24.51 15.27 31.36
CA PHE A 141 -25.27 14.02 31.15
C PHE A 141 -26.76 14.13 31.54
N HIS A 142 -27.14 15.11 32.37
CA HIS A 142 -28.51 15.32 32.83
C HIS A 142 -29.17 16.56 32.21
N SER A 143 -28.55 17.15 31.17
CA SER A 143 -29.14 18.31 30.51
C SER A 143 -30.52 17.96 29.98
N ILE A 144 -31.45 18.91 30.11
CA ILE A 144 -32.76 18.79 29.47
C ILE A 144 -32.62 18.67 27.95
N MET A 145 -31.51 19.14 27.39
CA MET A 145 -31.17 19.10 25.97
C MET A 145 -30.43 17.83 25.55
N HIS A 146 -30.24 16.83 26.43
CA HIS A 146 -29.58 15.58 26.08
C HIS A 146 -30.58 14.48 25.70
N TYR A 147 -30.31 13.72 24.64
CA TYR A 147 -31.12 12.55 24.28
C TYR A 147 -30.96 11.37 25.25
N GLY A 148 -32.03 10.59 25.41
CA GLY A 148 -31.95 9.35 26.19
C GLY A 148 -31.13 8.26 25.50
N ASN A 149 -30.68 7.28 26.28
CA ASN A 149 -29.82 6.17 25.84
C ASN A 149 -30.39 5.30 24.70
N ASN A 150 -31.71 5.26 24.50
CA ASN A 150 -32.38 4.40 23.51
C ASN A 150 -33.09 5.20 22.40
N PHE A 151 -32.83 6.50 22.28
CA PHE A 151 -33.51 7.34 21.29
C PHE A 151 -33.11 6.91 19.87
N PHE A 152 -34.08 6.86 18.95
CA PHE A 152 -33.91 6.47 17.55
C PHE A 152 -33.31 5.07 17.31
N THR A 153 -33.45 4.17 18.28
CA THR A 153 -33.03 2.76 18.15
C THR A 153 -33.93 1.99 17.17
N LYS A 154 -33.34 1.14 16.32
CA LYS A 154 -34.08 0.25 15.41
C LYS A 154 -34.36 -1.13 16.00
N ASN A 155 -33.64 -1.51 17.05
CA ASN A 155 -33.65 -2.86 17.63
C ASN A 155 -33.89 -2.86 19.15
N GLY A 156 -34.20 -1.70 19.74
CA GLY A 156 -34.40 -1.56 21.20
C GLY A 156 -33.10 -1.48 22.00
N GLY A 157 -31.93 -1.62 21.35
CA GLY A 157 -30.62 -1.46 21.98
C GLY A 157 -30.25 0.00 22.25
N LYS A 158 -29.27 0.22 23.13
CA LYS A 158 -28.74 1.55 23.43
C LYS A 158 -28.06 2.15 22.18
N THR A 159 -28.38 3.41 21.88
CA THR A 159 -27.76 4.22 20.83
C THR A 159 -26.69 5.17 21.37
N ILE A 160 -26.70 5.45 22.69
CA ILE A 160 -25.66 6.24 23.38
C ILE A 160 -25.17 5.46 24.62
N LEU A 161 -23.85 5.38 24.80
CA LEU A 161 -23.20 4.90 26.02
C LEU A 161 -22.39 6.01 26.69
N SER A 162 -22.50 6.14 28.01
CA SER A 162 -21.66 7.06 28.80
C SER A 162 -20.30 6.43 29.10
N LYS A 163 -19.22 7.24 28.99
CA LYS A 163 -17.85 6.87 29.37
C LYS A 163 -17.51 7.21 30.82
N ALA A 164 -18.48 7.68 31.60
CA ALA A 164 -18.27 8.03 33.00
C ALA A 164 -17.95 6.79 33.86
N PRO A 165 -17.13 6.91 34.93
CA PRO A 165 -16.73 5.77 35.77
C PRO A 165 -17.92 5.01 36.36
N GLU A 166 -17.82 3.67 36.45
CA GLU A 166 -18.88 2.70 36.80
C GLU A 166 -19.59 2.88 38.16
N ASN A 167 -19.19 3.88 38.97
CA ASN A 167 -19.78 4.15 40.29
C ASN A 167 -20.69 5.38 40.33
N ALA A 168 -20.87 6.08 39.21
CA ALA A 168 -21.87 7.13 39.09
C ALA A 168 -23.17 6.51 38.55
N GLU A 169 -24.33 7.01 38.96
CA GLU A 169 -25.66 6.60 38.47
C GLU A 169 -25.87 7.00 36.97
N THR A 170 -24.93 6.67 36.08
CA THR A 170 -24.78 7.18 34.71
C THR A 170 -25.45 6.32 33.64
N ASN A 171 -26.27 5.35 34.06
CA ASN A 171 -27.08 4.55 33.14
C ASN A 171 -28.33 5.29 32.65
N GLU A 172 -28.73 6.37 33.34
CA GLU A 172 -29.80 7.28 32.95
C GLU A 172 -29.21 8.61 32.48
N ILE A 173 -29.39 8.93 31.20
CA ILE A 173 -28.89 10.16 30.57
C ILE A 173 -30.04 10.93 29.91
N GLY A 174 -29.91 12.25 29.89
CA GLY A 174 -30.94 13.16 29.36
C GLY A 174 -32.29 13.01 30.06
N MET A 175 -33.37 13.21 29.31
CA MET A 175 -34.74 13.18 29.86
C MET A 175 -35.15 11.86 30.54
N SER A 176 -34.35 10.79 30.42
CA SER A 176 -34.62 9.52 31.12
C SER A 176 -34.38 9.58 32.64
N TYR A 177 -33.48 10.45 33.10
CA TYR A 177 -33.12 10.63 34.51
C TYR A 177 -34.25 11.24 35.38
N PHE A 178 -35.16 12.02 34.77
CA PHE A 178 -36.20 12.76 35.52
C PHE A 178 -37.54 12.04 35.65
N LYS A 179 -37.57 10.71 35.46
CA LYS A 179 -38.80 9.91 35.37
C LYS A 179 -39.70 9.96 36.64
N TYR A 180 -39.19 10.46 37.77
CA TYR A 180 -39.91 10.47 39.06
C TYR A 180 -39.99 11.82 39.80
N LYS A 181 -39.40 12.93 39.31
CA LYS A 181 -39.42 14.25 40.00
C LYS A 181 -39.91 15.44 39.18
N GLY A 182 -40.25 15.22 37.91
CA GLY A 182 -40.47 16.30 36.95
C GLY A 182 -39.13 16.96 36.57
N PRO A 183 -39.00 17.48 35.34
CA PRO A 183 -37.74 18.06 34.89
C PRO A 183 -37.60 19.48 35.43
N VAL A 184 -36.50 19.69 36.15
CA VAL A 184 -35.97 21.01 36.51
C VAL A 184 -34.71 21.18 35.66
N LEU A 185 -34.45 22.37 35.11
CA LEU A 185 -33.18 22.67 34.46
C LEU A 185 -32.03 22.21 35.36
N SER A 186 -31.02 21.55 34.79
CA SER A 186 -29.85 21.18 35.55
C SER A 186 -29.14 22.47 36.04
N PRO A 187 -28.39 22.43 37.14
CA PRO A 187 -27.56 23.58 37.55
C PRO A 187 -26.60 24.03 36.44
N GLN A 188 -26.21 23.12 35.55
CA GLN A 188 -25.33 23.38 34.42
C GLN A 188 -26.08 24.08 33.27
N ASP A 189 -27.32 23.66 32.95
CA ASP A 189 -28.22 24.37 32.01
C ASP A 189 -28.41 25.84 32.43
N ILE A 190 -28.52 26.10 33.74
CA ILE A 190 -28.66 27.46 34.30
C ILE A 190 -27.37 28.26 34.13
N LEU A 191 -26.22 27.66 34.43
CA LEU A 191 -24.92 28.29 34.32
C LEU A 191 -24.62 28.68 32.87
N GLU A 192 -24.83 27.77 31.93
CA GLU A 192 -24.61 27.99 30.50
C GLU A 192 -25.53 29.05 29.93
N THR A 193 -26.78 29.12 30.41
CA THR A 193 -27.70 30.20 30.06
C THR A 193 -27.15 31.56 30.50
N ASN A 194 -26.63 31.68 31.73
CA ASN A 194 -26.06 32.93 32.23
C ASN A 194 -24.79 33.35 31.45
N LEU A 195 -23.96 32.39 31.05
CA LEU A 195 -22.76 32.61 30.23
C LEU A 195 -23.13 33.04 28.80
N LEU A 196 -24.12 32.38 28.18
CA LEU A 196 -24.60 32.68 26.83
C LEU A 196 -25.11 34.13 26.71
N TYR A 197 -25.77 34.63 27.74
CA TYR A 197 -26.33 35.99 27.76
C TYR A 197 -25.46 37.04 28.48
N ARG A 198 -24.24 36.67 28.90
CA ARG A 198 -23.28 37.58 29.57
C ARG A 198 -23.89 38.34 30.75
N CYS A 199 -24.64 37.63 31.58
CA CYS A 199 -25.25 38.21 32.77
C CYS A 199 -24.18 38.68 33.77
N THR A 200 -24.10 39.99 34.00
CA THR A 200 -23.02 40.64 34.79
C THR A 200 -23.52 41.35 36.06
N LYS A 201 -24.80 41.20 36.41
CA LYS A 201 -25.38 41.70 37.67
C LYS A 201 -26.18 40.59 38.35
N LEU A 202 -25.73 40.17 39.53
CA LEU A 202 -26.58 39.51 40.53
C LEU A 202 -26.84 40.53 41.64
N THR A 203 -28.06 41.05 41.66
CA THR A 203 -28.71 41.54 42.86
C THR A 203 -28.92 40.37 43.82
N GLU A 204 -28.75 40.62 45.11
CA GLU A 204 -28.92 39.67 46.23
C GLU A 204 -27.81 38.60 46.34
N CYS A 205 -27.44 38.28 47.58
CA CYS A 205 -26.19 37.60 47.97
C CYS A 205 -25.75 36.41 47.10
N GLY A 206 -24.44 36.36 46.78
CA GLY A 206 -23.84 35.29 45.98
C GLY A 206 -23.20 35.79 44.68
N GLY A 207 -22.72 34.86 43.86
CA GLY A 207 -22.17 35.15 42.54
C GLY A 207 -20.87 34.39 42.22
N THR A 208 -20.46 34.44 40.95
CA THR A 208 -19.21 33.83 40.50
C THR A 208 -18.09 34.87 40.49
N ILE A 209 -17.00 34.58 41.18
CA ILE A 209 -15.84 35.46 41.28
C ILE A 209 -14.70 34.87 40.45
N PHE A 210 -14.30 35.61 39.41
CA PHE A 210 -13.15 35.29 38.56
C PHE A 210 -11.97 36.18 38.94
N ALA A 211 -11.16 35.75 39.90
CA ALA A 211 -9.99 36.51 40.35
C ALA A 211 -8.94 35.57 40.97
N THR A 212 -7.67 35.99 40.96
CA THR A 212 -6.55 35.29 41.62
C THR A 212 -6.43 35.64 43.11
N SER A 213 -7.09 36.70 43.53
CA SER A 213 -7.30 37.08 44.93
C SER A 213 -8.50 38.00 45.05
N GLY A 214 -9.12 38.06 46.22
CA GLY A 214 -10.22 38.98 46.47
C GLY A 214 -10.86 38.74 47.83
N SER A 215 -11.97 39.41 48.08
CA SER A 215 -12.75 39.20 49.30
C SER A 215 -14.24 39.28 48.99
N PHE A 216 -15.04 38.52 49.73
CA PHE A 216 -16.48 38.60 49.73
C PHE A 216 -16.99 38.46 51.16
N ALA A 217 -18.17 39.01 51.42
CA ALA A 217 -18.77 39.00 52.75
C ALA A 217 -20.26 38.75 52.63
N SER A 218 -20.85 38.20 53.70
CA SER A 218 -22.28 38.36 53.92
C SER A 218 -22.52 39.82 54.34
N TYR A 219 -23.33 40.53 53.57
CA TYR A 219 -23.68 41.97 53.64
C TYR A 219 -23.38 42.73 54.96
N PRO A 220 -22.76 43.92 54.94
CA PRO A 220 -22.46 44.69 56.14
C PRO A 220 -23.66 45.59 56.48
N ASN A 221 -24.67 45.05 57.15
CA ASN A 221 -25.61 45.75 58.04
C ASN A 221 -26.67 44.75 58.47
N ARG A 222 -26.68 44.39 59.75
CA ARG A 222 -27.67 43.61 60.52
C ARG A 222 -28.51 42.61 59.71
N TYR A 223 -28.48 41.33 60.09
CA TYR A 223 -29.50 40.32 59.77
C TYR A 223 -30.92 40.78 60.20
N GLN A 224 -31.49 41.77 59.54
CA GLN A 224 -32.82 42.28 59.82
C GLN A 224 -33.72 41.84 58.68
N GLN A 225 -34.54 40.84 59.02
CA GLN A 225 -35.88 40.56 58.47
C GLN A 225 -36.03 39.73 57.19
N GLU A 226 -35.04 38.94 56.76
CA GLU A 226 -35.25 38.03 55.61
C GLU A 226 -35.16 36.55 56.02
N MET A 227 -36.31 35.85 55.96
CA MET A 227 -36.46 34.41 56.21
C MET A 227 -36.01 33.60 54.98
N ASN A 228 -35.44 32.41 55.18
CA ASN A 228 -35.10 31.44 54.12
C ASN A 228 -34.14 31.97 53.04
N LYS A 229 -32.95 32.40 53.43
CA LYS A 229 -31.91 32.86 52.48
C LYS A 229 -30.91 31.77 52.16
N ASP A 230 -30.60 31.65 50.87
CA ASP A 230 -29.64 30.69 50.34
C ASP A 230 -28.72 31.40 49.35
N CYS A 231 -27.49 31.70 49.77
CA CYS A 231 -26.52 32.45 48.98
C CYS A 231 -25.40 31.53 48.53
N VAL A 232 -25.01 31.59 47.26
CA VAL A 232 -23.94 30.74 46.71
C VAL A 232 -22.86 31.60 46.06
N TRP A 233 -21.61 31.39 46.49
CA TRP A 233 -20.42 31.94 45.85
C TRP A 233 -19.65 30.83 45.15
N ILE A 234 -19.29 31.07 43.89
CA ILE A 234 -18.42 30.19 43.11
C ILE A 234 -17.13 30.96 42.85
N ILE A 235 -16.03 30.57 43.48
CA ILE A 235 -14.73 31.18 43.23
C ILE A 235 -14.05 30.35 42.16
N THR A 236 -13.58 30.97 41.08
CA THR A 236 -12.82 30.30 40.03
C THR A 236 -11.60 31.15 39.71
N THR A 237 -10.42 30.53 39.70
CA THR A 237 -9.17 31.23 39.35
C THR A 237 -9.20 31.67 37.88
N ALA A 238 -8.83 32.92 37.59
CA ALA A 238 -8.86 33.50 36.24
C ALA A 238 -7.77 32.95 35.28
N ILE A 239 -7.05 31.91 35.68
CA ILE A 239 -5.95 31.32 34.90
C ILE A 239 -6.55 30.34 33.89
N LYS A 240 -6.42 30.68 32.61
CA LYS A 240 -6.82 29.83 31.48
C LYS A 240 -5.82 28.68 31.31
N PHE A 241 -6.36 27.47 31.21
CA PHE A 241 -5.77 26.22 30.71
C PHE A 241 -4.50 25.66 31.41
N ASN A 242 -4.64 24.42 31.93
CA ASN A 242 -3.62 23.45 32.38
C ASN A 242 -2.89 23.59 33.72
N SER A 243 -3.15 24.58 34.58
CA SER A 243 -2.57 24.61 35.94
C SER A 243 -3.61 24.35 37.04
N ARG A 244 -3.40 23.30 37.86
CA ARG A 244 -4.13 23.12 39.13
C ARG A 244 -3.67 24.23 40.07
N SER A 245 -4.48 25.28 40.17
CA SER A 245 -4.22 26.42 41.05
C SER A 245 -4.73 26.07 42.45
N SER A 246 -3.88 26.15 43.48
CA SER A 246 -4.37 25.99 44.86
C SER A 246 -5.04 27.28 45.31
N LEU A 247 -6.28 27.16 45.81
CA LEU A 247 -7.08 28.29 46.25
C LEU A 247 -7.19 28.25 47.78
N THR A 248 -6.65 29.27 48.43
CA THR A 248 -6.65 29.41 49.88
C THR A 248 -7.68 30.44 50.31
N VAL A 249 -8.63 30.01 51.14
CA VAL A 249 -9.69 30.83 51.72
C VAL A 249 -9.38 31.12 53.17
N ILE A 250 -9.37 32.41 53.51
CA ILE A 250 -9.04 32.94 54.83
C ILE A 250 -10.28 33.65 55.36
N PHE A 251 -10.84 33.13 56.45
CA PHE A 251 -11.88 33.83 57.19
C PHE A 251 -11.24 35.05 57.86
N ASN A 252 -11.78 36.24 57.63
CA ASN A 252 -11.37 37.47 58.31
C ASN A 252 -12.21 37.64 59.57
N ASP A 253 -13.53 37.48 59.42
CA ASP A 253 -14.55 37.52 60.46
C ASP A 253 -15.57 36.38 60.24
N PHE A 254 -16.16 35.83 61.29
CA PHE A 254 -17.14 34.74 61.16
C PHE A 254 -18.14 34.70 62.33
N SER A 255 -19.42 34.86 62.02
CA SER A 255 -20.56 34.70 62.93
C SER A 255 -21.79 34.27 62.14
N VAL A 256 -22.06 32.96 62.09
CA VAL A 256 -23.19 32.37 61.34
C VAL A 256 -24.03 31.50 62.27
N GLY A 257 -25.20 31.99 62.68
CA GLY A 257 -26.14 31.22 63.51
C GLY A 257 -25.63 30.93 64.92
N LYS A 258 -26.47 30.26 65.73
CA LYS A 258 -26.03 29.58 66.95
C LYS A 258 -25.56 28.17 66.60
N PRO A 259 -24.64 27.56 67.37
CA PRO A 259 -24.24 26.18 67.17
C PRO A 259 -25.42 25.25 67.47
N SER A 260 -26.25 24.94 66.47
CA SER A 260 -27.18 23.81 66.48
C SER A 260 -26.58 22.69 65.66
N HIS A 261 -26.25 21.59 66.35
CA HIS A 261 -25.58 20.44 65.78
C HIS A 261 -26.54 19.26 65.71
N ASP A 262 -26.50 18.51 64.61
CA ASP A 262 -27.09 17.18 64.57
C ASP A 262 -26.36 16.21 65.53
N GLN A 263 -26.86 14.98 65.61
CA GLN A 263 -26.26 13.91 66.41
C GLN A 263 -24.82 13.53 65.97
N THR A 264 -24.37 14.02 64.80
CA THR A 264 -23.03 13.82 64.25
C THR A 264 -22.10 15.03 64.43
N GLY A 265 -22.59 16.13 65.02
CA GLY A 265 -21.81 17.35 65.25
C GLY A 265 -21.86 18.36 64.09
N ASN A 266 -22.68 18.15 63.05
CA ASN A 266 -22.77 19.05 61.90
C ASN A 266 -23.87 20.11 62.07
N CYS A 267 -23.60 21.31 61.58
CA CYS A 267 -24.54 22.43 61.65
C CYS A 267 -25.78 22.18 60.79
N GLU A 268 -26.98 22.19 61.39
CA GLU A 268 -28.25 21.88 60.70
C GLU A 268 -29.07 23.10 60.30
N ASP A 269 -29.21 24.10 61.19
CA ASP A 269 -30.14 25.21 60.95
C ASP A 269 -29.53 26.30 60.06
N ASP A 270 -28.53 27.01 60.58
CA ASP A 270 -27.87 28.11 59.88
C ASP A 270 -26.39 27.74 59.71
N TYR A 271 -25.91 27.64 58.47
CA TYR A 271 -24.56 27.16 58.20
C TYR A 271 -23.92 27.79 56.96
N LEU A 272 -22.59 27.82 56.97
CA LEU A 272 -21.76 28.07 55.80
C LEU A 272 -21.10 26.75 55.36
N GLU A 273 -21.48 26.26 54.18
CA GLU A 273 -20.95 25.04 53.57
C GLU A 273 -19.87 25.36 52.55
N VAL A 274 -18.77 24.60 52.57
CA VAL A 274 -17.66 24.72 51.62
C VAL A 274 -17.47 23.38 50.89
N ARG A 275 -17.34 23.43 49.57
CA ARG A 275 -17.09 22.28 48.68
C ARG A 275 -15.99 22.55 47.68
N GLU A 276 -15.25 21.51 47.32
CA GLU A 276 -14.11 21.58 46.40
C GLU A 276 -14.55 21.45 44.94
N GLY A 277 -14.80 22.58 44.27
CA GLY A 277 -15.23 22.62 42.86
C GLY A 277 -16.20 23.77 42.59
N LYS A 278 -16.98 23.68 41.52
CA LYS A 278 -17.86 24.77 41.05
C LYS A 278 -19.35 24.56 41.34
N GLY A 279 -19.75 23.42 41.92
CA GLY A 279 -21.17 23.05 42.04
C GLY A 279 -21.54 22.35 43.34
N PHE A 280 -22.84 22.15 43.54
CA PHE A 280 -23.40 21.50 44.73
C PHE A 280 -22.98 20.02 44.86
N LEU A 281 -22.73 19.33 43.74
CA LEU A 281 -22.26 17.94 43.73
C LEU A 281 -20.74 17.82 43.94
N SER A 282 -20.03 18.95 44.05
CA SER A 282 -18.59 18.94 44.33
C SER A 282 -18.29 18.28 45.68
N PRO A 283 -17.12 17.62 45.82
CA PRO A 283 -16.67 17.01 47.07
C PRO A 283 -16.92 17.91 48.28
N PHE A 284 -17.65 17.37 49.26
CA PHE A 284 -17.96 18.07 50.51
C PHE A 284 -16.69 18.27 51.33
N ILE A 285 -16.44 19.49 51.81
CA ILE A 285 -15.33 19.76 52.74
C ILE A 285 -15.88 19.86 54.16
N VAL A 286 -16.72 20.87 54.44
CA VAL A 286 -17.13 21.20 55.82
C VAL A 286 -18.34 22.13 55.88
N ARG A 287 -19.05 22.13 57.02
CA ARG A 287 -20.04 23.14 57.42
C ARG A 287 -19.60 23.87 58.69
N TYR A 288 -19.76 25.19 58.71
CA TYR A 288 -19.48 26.04 59.87
C TYR A 288 -20.74 26.75 60.38
N CYS A 289 -20.84 26.89 61.70
CA CYS A 289 -21.83 27.69 62.41
C CYS A 289 -21.25 28.20 63.74
N GLY A 290 -21.92 29.15 64.38
CA GLY A 290 -21.45 29.83 65.59
C GLY A 290 -20.52 31.02 65.30
N GLN A 291 -19.76 31.43 66.32
CA GLN A 291 -18.88 32.61 66.31
C GLN A 291 -17.39 32.27 66.28
N ARG A 292 -17.04 30.98 66.33
CA ARG A 292 -15.64 30.56 66.29
C ARG A 292 -15.12 30.70 64.86
N LYS A 293 -14.17 31.61 64.68
CA LYS A 293 -13.47 31.82 63.41
C LYS A 293 -12.84 30.51 62.89
N PRO A 294 -13.22 30.03 61.69
CA PRO A 294 -12.62 28.83 61.11
C PRO A 294 -11.16 29.00 60.72
N ALA A 295 -10.43 27.88 60.64
CA ALA A 295 -9.08 27.85 60.10
C ALA A 295 -9.10 28.08 58.57
N PRO A 296 -8.02 28.62 57.97
CA PRO A 296 -7.90 28.74 56.52
C PRO A 296 -8.07 27.39 55.81
N ILE A 297 -8.77 27.37 54.68
CA ILE A 297 -8.97 26.18 53.85
C ILE A 297 -8.18 26.34 52.56
N THR A 298 -7.34 25.38 52.23
CA THR A 298 -6.61 25.33 50.94
C THR A 298 -7.17 24.20 50.10
N THR A 299 -7.56 24.48 48.85
CA THR A 299 -8.03 23.47 47.90
C THR A 299 -7.09 23.30 46.73
N LEU A 300 -7.17 22.15 46.05
CA LEU A 300 -6.34 21.80 44.89
C LEU A 300 -7.09 21.96 43.55
N ALA A 301 -8.39 22.23 43.59
CA ALA A 301 -9.28 22.23 42.43
C ALA A 301 -9.40 23.58 41.68
N GLY A 302 -8.63 24.62 42.03
CA GLY A 302 -8.71 25.96 41.40
C GLY A 302 -10.09 26.61 41.45
N SER A 303 -11.00 26.02 42.21
CA SER A 303 -12.38 26.45 42.32
C SER A 303 -13.01 26.00 43.64
N LEU A 304 -13.89 26.83 44.17
CA LEU A 304 -14.59 26.60 45.42
C LEU A 304 -16.06 26.97 45.29
N TYR A 305 -16.92 26.13 45.85
CA TYR A 305 -18.34 26.35 45.98
C TYR A 305 -18.64 26.59 47.47
N ILE A 306 -19.12 27.80 47.78
CA ILE A 306 -19.42 28.23 49.15
C ILE A 306 -20.89 28.60 49.22
N ARG A 307 -21.65 27.97 50.12
CA ARG A 307 -23.10 28.16 50.27
C ARG A 307 -23.44 28.59 51.69
N LEU A 308 -24.07 29.75 51.84
CA LEU A 308 -24.69 30.19 53.09
C LEU A 308 -26.16 29.77 53.07
N HIS A 309 -26.60 29.00 54.05
CA HIS A 309 -27.98 28.62 54.25
C HIS A 309 -28.51 29.20 55.57
N ILE A 310 -29.66 29.89 55.52
CA ILE A 310 -30.33 30.48 56.68
C ILE A 310 -31.78 29.99 56.72
N SER A 311 -32.08 29.18 57.74
CA SER A 311 -33.36 28.46 57.88
C SER A 311 -34.53 29.31 58.40
N GLY A 312 -34.24 30.47 59.02
CA GLY A 312 -35.25 31.34 59.63
C GLY A 312 -35.95 30.78 60.88
N LYS A 313 -35.54 29.62 61.40
CA LYS A 313 -36.18 28.95 62.55
C LYS A 313 -35.88 29.60 63.91
N ASN A 314 -34.79 30.37 64.02
CA ASN A 314 -34.28 30.94 65.28
C ASN A 314 -34.38 32.48 65.34
N LEU A 315 -35.59 33.03 65.16
CA LEU A 315 -35.87 34.47 64.99
C LEU A 315 -35.52 35.41 66.15
N LYS A 316 -35.26 34.89 67.37
CA LYS A 316 -35.00 35.72 68.56
C LYS A 316 -33.54 36.12 68.78
N SER A 317 -32.61 35.70 67.92
CA SER A 317 -31.16 35.83 68.16
C SER A 317 -30.39 36.55 67.05
N TYR A 318 -31.07 37.35 66.21
CA TYR A 318 -30.42 38.08 65.12
C TYR A 318 -29.56 39.28 65.55
N SER A 319 -29.61 39.69 66.82
CA SER A 319 -28.82 40.83 67.33
C SER A 319 -27.33 40.52 67.53
N GLU A 320 -26.91 39.26 67.53
CA GLU A 320 -25.51 38.84 67.76
C GLU A 320 -24.82 38.28 66.51
N ASN A 321 -25.53 38.13 65.39
CA ASN A 321 -24.96 37.63 64.13
C ASN A 321 -24.46 38.78 63.26
N ILE A 322 -23.14 38.93 63.19
CA ILE A 322 -22.45 39.99 62.45
C ILE A 322 -22.11 39.54 61.02
N GLY A 323 -22.33 38.26 60.68
CA GLY A 323 -22.02 37.69 59.38
C GLY A 323 -20.57 37.19 59.27
N PHE A 324 -20.09 36.94 58.05
CA PHE A 324 -18.72 36.57 57.77
C PHE A 324 -18.09 37.48 56.71
N ASN A 325 -16.79 37.66 56.82
CA ASN A 325 -15.95 38.28 55.81
C ASN A 325 -14.84 37.29 55.47
N VAL A 326 -14.67 37.01 54.19
CA VAL A 326 -13.74 36.01 53.70
C VAL A 326 -12.86 36.65 52.64
N SER A 327 -11.55 36.49 52.80
CA SER A 327 -10.58 36.75 51.74
C SER A 327 -10.14 35.43 51.11
N PHE A 328 -9.77 35.48 49.84
CA PHE A 328 -9.20 34.34 49.14
C PHE A 328 -7.99 34.78 48.34
N LYS A 329 -7.02 33.89 48.22
CA LYS A 329 -5.82 34.06 47.41
C LYS A 329 -5.48 32.75 46.73
N THR A 330 -4.88 32.84 45.56
CA THR A 330 -4.22 31.71 44.92
C THR A 330 -2.79 31.65 45.44
N ASP A 331 -2.36 30.50 45.96
CA ASP A 331 -0.95 30.29 46.28
C ASP A 331 -0.26 29.93 44.95
N THR A 332 0.54 30.84 44.44
CA THR A 332 1.01 30.84 43.04
C THR A 332 2.31 30.09 42.79
N CYS A 333 2.89 29.36 43.75
CA CYS A 333 4.22 28.76 43.54
C CYS A 333 4.51 27.37 44.12
N SER A 334 3.61 26.74 44.90
CA SER A 334 3.82 25.34 45.31
C SER A 334 2.83 24.44 44.60
N GLN A 335 3.32 23.53 43.74
CA GLN A 335 2.46 22.72 42.87
C GLN A 335 3.01 21.29 42.68
N LEU A 336 2.09 20.32 42.57
CA LEU A 336 2.40 19.01 42.00
C LEU A 336 2.19 19.05 40.48
N ILE A 337 3.26 18.89 39.72
CA ILE A 337 3.29 18.92 38.26
C ILE A 337 3.32 17.48 37.74
N LYS A 338 2.15 16.98 37.31
CA LYS A 338 1.99 15.64 36.71
C LYS A 338 1.93 15.63 35.19
N GLN A 339 1.83 16.82 34.59
CA GLN A 339 1.71 17.01 33.16
C GLN A 339 2.77 18.02 32.77
N VAL A 340 3.65 17.60 31.88
CA VAL A 340 4.70 18.40 31.27
C VAL A 340 4.49 18.38 29.73
N PRO A 341 4.83 19.45 28.99
CA PRO A 341 5.62 20.60 29.44
C PRO A 341 4.85 21.54 30.39
N ALA A 342 5.57 22.16 31.31
CA ALA A 342 5.04 23.10 32.29
C ALA A 342 6.02 24.26 32.50
N ILE A 343 5.51 25.47 32.68
CA ILE A 343 6.34 26.65 32.96
C ILE A 343 6.11 27.06 34.42
N ILE A 344 7.20 27.29 35.14
CA ILE A 344 7.19 27.80 36.51
C ILE A 344 7.92 29.14 36.58
N HIS A 345 7.47 30.00 37.51
CA HIS A 345 8.09 31.27 37.77
C HIS A 345 8.22 31.50 39.27
N SER A 346 9.21 32.30 39.69
CA SER A 346 9.19 32.90 41.02
C SER A 346 7.95 33.80 41.18
N PRO A 347 7.39 33.93 42.40
CA PRO A 347 6.26 34.81 42.63
C PRO A 347 6.52 36.24 42.15
N GLN A 348 5.51 36.82 41.51
CA GLN A 348 5.52 38.19 40.94
C GLN A 348 6.42 38.41 39.71
N PHE A 349 7.12 37.39 39.20
CA PHE A 349 7.86 37.48 37.93
C PHE A 349 6.97 38.08 36.81
N PRO A 350 7.47 39.05 36.00
CA PRO A 350 8.84 39.55 35.90
C PRO A 350 9.21 40.67 36.90
N PHE A 351 8.31 40.99 37.84
CA PHE A 351 8.62 41.91 38.94
C PHE A 351 9.40 41.19 40.04
N GLY A 352 10.00 41.95 40.96
CA GLY A 352 10.81 41.37 42.02
C GLY A 352 10.02 40.44 42.94
N TYR A 353 10.64 39.33 43.32
CA TYR A 353 10.05 38.34 44.23
C TYR A 353 9.95 38.89 45.66
N GLN A 354 8.99 38.38 46.44
CA GLN A 354 8.78 38.83 47.82
C GLN A 354 9.80 38.22 48.79
N LEU A 355 10.14 38.97 49.84
CA LEU A 355 10.91 38.46 50.98
C LEU A 355 10.12 37.37 51.72
N ASN A 356 10.85 36.44 52.36
CA ASN A 356 10.29 35.33 53.13
C ASN A 356 9.34 34.44 52.30
N THR A 357 9.73 34.18 51.06
CA THR A 357 9.00 33.34 50.11
C THR A 357 9.58 31.93 50.12
N ASP A 358 8.73 30.91 50.21
CA ASP A 358 9.14 29.51 50.15
C ASP A 358 8.17 28.74 49.24
N CYS A 359 8.69 28.21 48.13
CA CYS A 359 7.91 27.63 47.04
C CYS A 359 8.47 26.26 46.66
N VAL A 360 7.62 25.25 46.54
CA VAL A 360 8.03 23.87 46.24
C VAL A 360 7.21 23.29 45.09
N TRP A 361 7.87 22.99 43.98
CA TRP A 361 7.30 22.22 42.89
C TRP A 361 7.77 20.77 42.94
N ASN A 362 6.83 19.83 42.99
CA ASN A 362 7.12 18.41 42.83
C ASN A 362 6.69 18.00 41.42
N VAL A 363 7.64 17.58 40.60
CA VAL A 363 7.44 17.12 39.23
C VAL A 363 7.38 15.60 39.24
N GLU A 364 6.34 15.05 38.65
CA GLU A 364 6.17 13.62 38.37
C GLU A 364 6.02 13.47 36.86
N ALA A 365 7.08 13.02 36.19
CA ALA A 365 7.05 12.66 34.78
C ALA A 365 6.17 11.43 34.56
N GLN A 366 5.82 11.16 33.30
CA GLN A 366 5.14 9.92 32.95
C GLN A 366 6.02 8.70 33.32
N PRO A 367 5.42 7.54 33.67
CA PRO A 367 6.20 6.35 34.01
C PRO A 367 7.25 6.02 32.93
N GLY A 368 8.52 5.86 33.34
CA GLY A 368 9.68 5.62 32.48
C GLY A 368 10.30 6.85 31.82
N MET A 369 9.62 8.00 31.81
CA MET A 369 10.15 9.24 31.24
C MET A 369 11.01 9.99 32.25
N GLN A 370 12.04 10.69 31.75
CA GLN A 370 12.98 11.46 32.57
C GLN A 370 12.69 12.96 32.49
N THR A 371 13.02 13.69 33.54
CA THR A 371 12.73 15.14 33.63
C THR A 371 13.88 15.99 33.09
N LYS A 372 13.58 17.07 32.38
CA LYS A 372 14.55 18.13 32.04
C LYS A 372 13.98 19.49 32.42
N ILE A 373 14.85 20.40 32.83
CA ILE A 373 14.48 21.76 33.25
C ILE A 373 15.35 22.75 32.48
N GLU A 374 14.75 23.79 31.93
CA GLU A 374 15.44 24.85 31.20
C GLU A 374 15.08 26.21 31.76
N PHE A 375 16.07 26.93 32.29
CA PHE A 375 15.87 28.27 32.82
C PHE A 375 15.95 29.31 31.70
N GLY A 376 14.81 29.87 31.32
CA GLY A 376 14.72 30.97 30.34
C GLY A 376 15.24 32.29 30.91
N PHE A 377 15.05 32.51 32.22
CA PHE A 377 15.55 33.67 32.94
C PHE A 377 15.92 33.31 34.38
N PHE A 378 17.00 33.89 34.92
CA PHE A 378 17.43 33.67 36.30
C PHE A 378 18.17 34.88 36.88
N SER A 379 17.65 35.46 37.95
CA SER A 379 18.24 36.57 38.69
C SER A 379 17.77 36.54 40.14
N LEU A 380 18.60 35.97 41.01
CA LEU A 380 18.42 35.93 42.45
C LEU A 380 19.55 36.67 43.15
N ARG A 381 19.34 37.03 44.41
CA ARG A 381 20.40 37.64 45.22
C ARG A 381 21.52 36.63 45.51
N GLU A 382 22.75 37.09 45.37
CA GLU A 382 23.98 36.43 45.83
C GLU A 382 24.60 37.31 46.93
N LEU A 383 25.09 36.72 48.02
CA LEU A 383 25.91 37.43 48.99
C LEU A 383 27.35 36.96 48.86
N ASP A 384 28.26 37.92 48.77
CA ASP A 384 29.70 37.71 48.97
C ASP A 384 29.94 37.51 50.46
N ASN A 385 29.91 36.26 50.96
CA ASN A 385 30.74 35.71 52.04
C ASN A 385 30.25 34.30 52.45
N GLU A 386 31.12 33.58 53.16
CA GLU A 386 31.18 32.13 53.45
C GLU A 386 29.90 31.37 53.91
N GLU A 387 28.71 31.98 53.94
CA GLU A 387 27.43 31.36 54.38
C GLU A 387 26.52 30.84 53.24
N GLY A 388 26.92 30.96 51.97
CA GLY A 388 26.21 30.35 50.84
C GLY A 388 24.95 31.11 50.38
N CYS A 389 24.27 30.58 49.36
CA CYS A 389 23.10 31.20 48.75
C CYS A 389 21.97 31.41 49.77
N LEU A 390 21.68 32.67 50.16
CA LEU A 390 20.54 33.01 51.01
C LEU A 390 19.19 32.88 50.28
N ASP A 391 19.15 33.34 49.04
CA ASP A 391 18.00 33.18 48.17
C ASP A 391 18.42 32.20 47.07
N TYR A 392 17.69 31.11 46.90
CA TYR A 392 18.13 30.02 46.03
C TYR A 392 16.99 29.25 45.38
N VAL A 393 17.32 28.62 44.26
CA VAL A 393 16.58 27.47 43.72
C VAL A 393 17.41 26.22 43.96
N GLU A 394 16.83 25.24 44.63
CA GLU A 394 17.43 23.96 44.93
C GLU A 394 16.67 22.83 44.24
N ILE A 395 17.40 21.90 43.63
CA ILE A 395 16.82 20.81 42.84
C ILE A 395 17.26 19.46 43.41
N HIS A 396 16.29 18.56 43.62
CA HIS A 396 16.51 17.19 44.07
C HIS A 396 15.83 16.18 43.14
N LYS A 397 16.47 15.04 42.89
CA LYS A 397 15.92 13.86 42.19
C LYS A 397 15.60 12.75 43.19
N ASP A 398 14.48 12.05 43.06
CA ASP A 398 14.09 10.91 43.91
C ASP A 398 14.04 11.24 45.43
N LEU A 399 12.82 11.47 45.94
CA LEU A 399 12.55 11.90 47.33
C LEU A 399 13.29 11.07 48.41
N GLY A 400 14.45 11.55 48.92
CA GLY A 400 14.84 11.31 50.32
C GLY A 400 16.25 10.82 50.70
N THR A 401 17.33 10.97 49.90
CA THR A 401 18.72 10.68 50.37
C THR A 401 19.73 11.73 49.87
N ALA A 402 20.92 11.88 50.47
CA ALA A 402 21.90 12.90 50.05
C ALA A 402 22.35 12.80 48.58
N GLU A 403 22.20 11.63 47.94
CA GLU A 403 22.44 11.39 46.51
C GLU A 403 21.33 11.96 45.60
N SER A 404 20.24 12.48 46.19
CA SER A 404 19.16 13.20 45.50
C SER A 404 19.56 14.60 45.05
N PHE A 405 20.58 15.20 45.66
CA PHE A 405 20.90 16.60 45.44
C PHE A 405 21.49 16.81 44.03
N VAL A 406 20.80 17.59 43.21
CA VAL A 406 21.27 17.95 41.86
C VAL A 406 22.10 19.23 41.92
N GLY A 407 21.62 20.24 42.64
CA GLY A 407 22.32 21.51 42.79
C GLY A 407 21.49 22.59 43.48
N ARG A 408 22.18 23.63 43.94
CA ARG A 408 21.62 24.86 44.48
C ARG A 408 22.14 26.05 43.67
N PHE A 409 21.23 26.91 43.23
CA PHE A 409 21.50 27.99 42.29
C PHE A 409 21.05 29.33 42.89
N CYS A 410 21.90 30.35 42.79
CA CYS A 410 21.63 31.74 43.18
C CYS A 410 22.44 32.71 42.30
N GLY A 411 22.28 34.01 42.53
CA GLY A 411 22.92 35.04 41.72
C GLY A 411 22.26 35.25 40.35
N SER A 412 23.01 35.85 39.43
CA SER A 412 22.54 36.21 38.08
C SER A 412 23.09 35.30 36.98
N ASN A 413 23.86 34.27 37.34
CA ASN A 413 24.34 33.27 36.39
C ASN A 413 23.21 32.29 36.09
N ASN A 414 22.74 32.28 34.85
CA ASN A 414 21.65 31.39 34.43
C ASN A 414 22.12 29.91 34.39
N PRO A 415 21.48 28.98 35.12
CA PRO A 415 21.81 27.54 35.08
C PRO A 415 21.60 26.89 33.70
N GLY A 416 20.79 27.49 32.82
CA GLY A 416 20.50 26.95 31.49
C GLY A 416 19.71 25.65 31.55
N LYS A 417 20.06 24.70 30.68
CA LYS A 417 19.37 23.40 30.54
C LYS A 417 20.00 22.34 31.45
N LEU A 418 19.18 21.76 32.31
CA LEU A 418 19.51 20.68 33.23
C LEU A 418 18.75 19.41 32.83
N VAL A 419 19.49 18.33 32.57
CA VAL A 419 18.92 17.02 32.27
C VAL A 419 18.99 16.16 33.52
N ILE A 420 17.84 15.70 34.01
CA ILE A 420 17.71 15.00 35.28
C ILE A 420 17.17 13.60 35.00
N ASN A 421 18.01 12.58 35.19
CA ASN A 421 17.65 11.17 34.99
C ASN A 421 16.82 10.65 36.18
N SER A 422 15.67 11.28 36.41
CA SER A 422 14.65 10.79 37.34
C SER A 422 13.24 11.14 36.84
N GLU A 423 12.30 10.25 37.15
CA GLU A 423 10.86 10.44 36.95
C GLU A 423 10.26 11.42 37.97
N ARG A 424 10.97 11.69 39.08
CA ARG A 424 10.47 12.52 40.19
C ARG A 424 11.49 13.56 40.63
N VAL A 425 11.16 14.83 40.42
CA VAL A 425 12.05 15.96 40.73
C VAL A 425 11.36 16.94 41.68
N LYS A 426 12.06 17.37 42.73
CA LYS A 426 11.62 18.45 43.62
C LYS A 426 12.44 19.70 43.32
N ILE A 427 11.75 20.81 43.04
CA ILE A 427 12.32 22.14 42.85
C ILE A 427 11.86 22.99 44.03
N HIS A 428 12.80 23.57 44.77
CA HIS A 428 12.54 24.39 45.96
C HIS A 428 13.13 25.77 45.77
N PHE A 429 12.29 26.80 45.69
CA PHE A 429 12.71 28.19 45.73
C PHE A 429 12.52 28.76 47.13
N HIS A 430 13.58 29.37 47.66
CA HIS A 430 13.59 30.00 48.97
C HIS A 430 14.13 31.43 48.85
N ALA A 431 13.44 32.39 49.46
CA ALA A 431 13.88 33.77 49.63
C ALA A 431 13.79 34.16 51.10
N SER A 432 14.89 34.66 51.65
CA SER A 432 14.98 34.99 53.09
C SER A 432 14.23 36.29 53.46
N ASN A 433 14.18 36.63 54.75
CA ASN A 433 13.48 37.80 55.28
C ASN A 433 14.34 39.09 55.33
N VAL A 434 15.53 39.09 54.73
CA VAL A 434 16.50 40.19 54.81
C VAL A 434 16.23 41.21 53.71
N ASP A 435 15.93 42.45 54.10
CA ASP A 435 15.58 43.57 53.21
C ASP A 435 16.57 43.74 52.03
N HIS A 436 16.04 43.96 50.82
CA HIS A 436 16.83 43.95 49.60
C HIS A 436 17.40 45.34 49.27
N GLN A 437 18.73 45.51 49.28
CA GLN A 437 19.39 46.57 48.52
C GLN A 437 19.62 46.10 47.07
N GLY A 438 18.55 46.00 46.27
CA GLY A 438 18.63 45.61 44.86
C GLY A 438 17.33 45.03 44.30
N TRP A 439 17.06 45.23 43.01
CA TRP A 439 15.87 44.71 42.31
C TRP A 439 16.22 43.41 41.56
N PHE A 440 15.90 42.26 42.15
CA PHE A 440 16.09 40.94 41.53
C PHE A 440 14.75 40.43 40.99
N MET A 441 14.67 40.17 39.69
CA MET A 441 13.41 39.82 39.01
C MET A 441 12.98 38.37 39.23
N GLY A 442 13.82 37.52 39.82
CA GLY A 442 13.51 36.12 40.07
C GLY A 442 13.86 35.21 38.90
N PHE A 443 13.05 34.19 38.62
CA PHE A 443 13.32 33.23 37.55
C PHE A 443 12.07 32.78 36.79
N GLU A 444 12.29 32.29 35.58
CA GLU A 444 11.35 31.54 34.74
C GLU A 444 12.04 30.25 34.27
N ALA A 445 11.38 29.12 34.46
CA ALA A 445 11.89 27.82 34.03
C ALA A 445 10.80 27.00 33.33
N GLU A 446 11.16 26.41 32.19
CA GLU A 446 10.38 25.42 31.49
C GLU A 446 10.80 24.02 31.95
N ILE A 447 9.81 23.20 32.30
CA ILE A 447 9.97 21.82 32.73
C ILE A 447 9.36 20.97 31.64
N ASP A 448 10.13 20.01 31.14
CA ASP A 448 9.69 19.09 30.12
C ASP A 448 10.19 17.68 30.46
N GLN A 449 9.77 16.68 29.70
CA GLN A 449 10.25 15.31 29.85
C GLN A 449 10.93 14.83 28.57
N TYR A 450 11.72 13.79 28.71
CA TYR A 450 12.33 13.11 27.59
C TYR A 450 12.42 11.62 27.88
N ASP A 451 12.40 10.85 26.79
CA ASP A 451 12.52 9.41 26.83
C ASP A 451 14.00 9.01 26.79
N ILE A 452 14.37 7.95 27.53
CA ILE A 452 15.68 7.32 27.35
C ILE A 452 15.48 6.24 26.29
N ASP A 453 16.10 6.39 25.12
CA ASP A 453 16.08 5.33 24.11
C ASP A 453 17.01 4.18 24.53
N GLU A 454 16.45 3.18 25.20
CA GLU A 454 17.25 2.04 25.66
C GLU A 454 17.78 1.19 24.51
N CYS A 455 17.11 1.21 23.35
CA CYS A 455 17.53 0.51 22.14
C CYS A 455 18.81 1.14 21.54
N GLN A 456 18.88 2.47 21.51
CA GLN A 456 20.08 3.17 21.03
C GLN A 456 21.26 3.04 22.00
N LEU A 457 20.98 3.05 23.31
CA LEU A 457 22.00 2.96 24.36
C LEU A 457 22.43 1.53 24.69
N GLY A 458 21.76 0.52 24.14
CA GLY A 458 22.03 -0.89 24.43
C GLY A 458 21.67 -1.30 25.86
N LEU A 459 20.73 -0.58 26.49
CA LEU A 459 20.27 -0.81 27.86
C LEU A 459 19.03 -1.72 27.91
N HIS A 460 19.01 -2.77 27.07
CA HIS A 460 17.88 -3.70 26.94
C HIS A 460 18.30 -5.17 26.99
N GLU A 461 17.37 -6.04 27.39
CA GLU A 461 17.60 -7.51 27.42
C GLU A 461 16.93 -8.26 26.25
N CYS A 462 16.60 -7.58 25.16
CA CYS A 462 15.96 -8.21 23.99
C CYS A 462 16.89 -9.17 23.25
N THR A 463 16.34 -10.33 22.85
CA THR A 463 17.06 -11.39 22.13
C THR A 463 17.20 -11.12 20.64
N GLN A 464 16.19 -10.50 20.03
CA GLN A 464 16.15 -10.21 18.59
C GLN A 464 15.99 -8.71 18.34
N ALA A 465 14.77 -8.17 18.48
CA ALA A 465 14.48 -6.78 18.19
C ALA A 465 14.13 -6.01 19.46
N CYS A 466 14.66 -4.79 19.58
CA CYS A 466 14.27 -3.81 20.59
C CYS A 466 13.41 -2.74 19.91
N ILE A 467 12.25 -2.43 20.48
CA ILE A 467 11.37 -1.37 20.00
C ILE A 467 11.20 -0.37 21.15
N ASN A 468 11.74 0.83 20.93
CA ASN A 468 11.64 1.94 21.88
C ASN A 468 10.25 2.58 21.81
N TYR A 469 9.73 3.01 22.96
CA TYR A 469 8.53 3.82 23.08
C TYR A 469 8.64 4.77 24.27
N PRO A 470 7.88 5.89 24.31
CA PRO A 470 7.98 6.82 25.44
C PRO A 470 7.71 6.13 26.78
N GLY A 471 8.73 6.09 27.65
CA GLY A 471 8.68 5.45 28.97
C GLY A 471 9.21 4.01 29.01
N GLY A 472 9.85 3.55 27.93
CA GLY A 472 10.70 2.37 27.95
C GLY A 472 10.71 1.58 26.65
N TYR A 473 11.11 0.32 26.72
CA TYR A 473 11.22 -0.54 25.54
C TYR A 473 10.44 -1.85 25.72
N PHE A 474 10.06 -2.45 24.59
CA PHE A 474 9.62 -3.83 24.56
C PHE A 474 10.43 -4.63 23.54
N CYS A 475 10.54 -5.92 23.79
CA CYS A 475 11.22 -6.83 22.90
C CYS A 475 10.25 -7.35 21.85
N GLY A 476 10.60 -7.10 20.59
CA GLY A 476 9.93 -7.68 19.44
C GLY A 476 10.70 -8.86 18.88
N CYS A 477 10.09 -9.53 17.92
CA CYS A 477 10.76 -10.54 17.12
C CYS A 477 11.06 -9.97 15.73
N ASN A 478 12.13 -10.47 15.11
CA ASN A 478 12.43 -10.16 13.73
C ASN A 478 11.31 -10.69 12.82
N GLN A 479 11.21 -10.13 11.62
CA GLN A 479 10.27 -10.65 10.61
C GLN A 479 10.51 -12.15 10.38
N GLY A 480 9.45 -12.95 10.30
CA GLY A 480 9.52 -14.42 10.18
C GLY A 480 9.44 -15.17 11.51
N TYR A 481 9.18 -14.47 12.62
CA TYR A 481 9.04 -15.08 13.95
C TYR A 481 7.74 -14.62 14.63
N ASP A 482 7.10 -15.52 15.38
CA ASP A 482 5.96 -15.22 16.23
C ASP A 482 6.40 -14.96 17.69
N THR A 483 5.73 -14.00 18.33
CA THR A 483 5.98 -13.62 19.73
C THR A 483 5.18 -14.48 20.69
N ILE A 484 5.85 -15.23 21.56
CA ILE A 484 5.21 -15.89 22.71
C ILE A 484 5.42 -15.03 23.95
N TYR A 485 4.32 -14.49 24.51
CA TYR A 485 4.35 -13.67 25.72
C TYR A 485 4.24 -14.53 26.98
N HIS A 486 5.30 -14.57 27.80
CA HIS A 486 5.20 -15.06 29.17
C HIS A 486 4.71 -13.93 30.08
N ARG A 487 3.52 -14.11 30.68
CA ARG A 487 2.80 -13.11 31.51
C ARG A 487 3.55 -12.57 32.74
N SER A 488 4.80 -12.96 32.96
CA SER A 488 5.59 -12.63 34.16
C SER A 488 7.00 -12.08 33.85
N SER A 489 7.35 -11.82 32.59
CA SER A 489 8.64 -11.18 32.25
C SER A 489 8.47 -10.34 31.00
N ARG A 490 9.06 -9.13 30.95
CA ARG A 490 9.14 -8.29 29.74
C ARG A 490 10.00 -8.92 28.61
N LYS A 491 10.07 -10.26 28.54
CA LYS A 491 10.88 -11.04 27.60
C LYS A 491 9.95 -11.71 26.60
N ALA A 492 10.06 -11.32 25.34
CA ALA A 492 9.42 -12.03 24.23
C ALA A 492 10.29 -13.24 23.85
N GLN A 493 9.70 -14.44 23.83
CA GLN A 493 10.34 -15.59 23.21
C GLN A 493 9.92 -15.63 21.74
N CYS A 494 10.90 -15.54 20.84
CA CYS A 494 10.68 -15.57 19.40
C CYS A 494 10.78 -17.00 18.91
N VAL A 495 9.69 -17.50 18.34
CA VAL A 495 9.66 -18.82 17.69
C VAL A 495 9.53 -18.61 16.19
N ASP A 496 10.25 -19.43 15.45
CA ASP A 496 10.20 -19.42 13.99
C ASP A 496 8.76 -19.62 13.51
N LYS A 497 8.30 -18.74 12.62
CA LYS A 497 6.97 -18.82 12.05
C LYS A 497 7.03 -19.72 10.82
N ASP A 498 6.44 -20.90 10.93
CA ASP A 498 6.36 -21.80 9.77
C ASP A 498 5.38 -21.28 8.72
N GLU A 499 5.88 -20.51 7.74
CA GLU A 499 5.04 -20.00 6.65
C GLU A 499 4.59 -21.09 5.68
N CYS A 500 5.25 -22.26 5.67
CA CYS A 500 4.83 -23.39 4.85
C CYS A 500 3.55 -24.05 5.37
N SER A 501 3.25 -23.91 6.66
CA SER A 501 2.04 -24.45 7.28
C SER A 501 0.75 -23.81 6.77
N ILE A 502 0.81 -22.63 6.13
CA ILE A 502 -0.36 -21.94 5.56
C ILE A 502 -0.19 -21.79 4.06
N ASN A 503 -1.12 -22.36 3.28
CA ASN A 503 -1.15 -22.26 1.81
C ASN A 503 0.21 -22.58 1.13
N ASN A 504 1.00 -23.50 1.71
CA ASN A 504 2.31 -23.90 1.20
C ASN A 504 3.28 -22.71 1.00
N GLY A 505 3.21 -21.68 1.85
CA GLY A 505 4.01 -20.45 1.69
C GLY A 505 3.75 -19.68 0.39
N GLY A 506 2.69 -20.01 -0.36
CA GLY A 506 2.48 -19.50 -1.72
C GLY A 506 3.41 -20.11 -2.78
N CYS A 507 4.16 -21.16 -2.44
CA CYS A 507 5.00 -21.90 -3.38
C CYS A 507 4.15 -22.75 -4.34
N SER A 508 4.50 -22.76 -5.62
CA SER A 508 3.76 -23.54 -6.62
C SER A 508 3.95 -25.06 -6.48
N HIS A 509 5.03 -25.51 -5.85
CA HIS A 509 5.32 -26.93 -5.65
C HIS A 509 5.68 -27.25 -4.20
N LYS A 510 6.98 -27.16 -3.83
CA LYS A 510 7.44 -27.53 -2.49
C LYS A 510 7.82 -26.28 -1.70
N CYS A 511 7.27 -26.10 -0.52
CA CYS A 511 7.76 -25.14 0.46
C CYS A 511 8.72 -25.83 1.44
N ILE A 512 9.79 -25.16 1.82
CA ILE A 512 10.75 -25.62 2.84
C ILE A 512 10.91 -24.49 3.85
N ASN A 513 10.43 -24.72 5.07
CA ASN A 513 10.56 -23.76 6.14
C ASN A 513 12.02 -23.67 6.61
N THR A 514 12.48 -22.46 6.90
CA THR A 514 13.84 -22.14 7.33
C THR A 514 13.79 -21.20 8.52
N ASP A 515 14.83 -21.14 9.33
CA ASP A 515 14.81 -20.23 10.50
C ASP A 515 14.65 -18.76 10.05
N GLY A 516 13.53 -18.15 10.43
CA GLY A 516 13.09 -16.79 10.12
C GLY A 516 12.52 -16.58 8.71
N SER A 517 12.30 -17.63 7.92
CA SER A 517 11.78 -17.51 6.55
C SER A 517 11.37 -18.84 5.93
N PHE A 518 11.06 -18.85 4.63
CA PHE A 518 10.87 -20.08 3.87
C PHE A 518 11.41 -19.96 2.45
N VAL A 519 11.70 -21.10 1.83
CA VAL A 519 12.14 -21.16 0.44
C VAL A 519 11.28 -22.13 -0.37
N CYS A 520 10.95 -21.72 -1.60
CA CYS A 520 10.27 -22.58 -2.56
C CYS A 520 11.28 -23.44 -3.33
N GLY A 521 11.08 -24.75 -3.28
CA GLY A 521 11.83 -25.74 -4.04
C GLY A 521 11.08 -26.20 -5.30
N CYS A 522 11.84 -26.38 -6.39
CA CYS A 522 11.31 -26.86 -7.66
C CYS A 522 11.64 -28.34 -7.91
N PRO A 523 10.74 -29.08 -8.59
CA PRO A 523 11.05 -30.41 -9.10
C PRO A 523 12.24 -30.38 -10.08
N LYS A 524 12.87 -31.55 -10.29
CA LYS A 524 13.92 -31.69 -11.30
C LYS A 524 13.38 -31.30 -12.69
N GLY A 525 14.18 -30.56 -13.46
CA GLY A 525 13.76 -30.02 -14.76
C GLY A 525 13.13 -28.62 -14.70
N PHE A 526 12.99 -28.05 -13.49
CA PHE A 526 12.43 -26.72 -13.30
C PHE A 526 13.36 -25.83 -12.47
N THR A 527 13.29 -24.53 -12.74
CA THR A 527 13.99 -23.48 -11.98
C THR A 527 12.99 -22.56 -11.32
N ILE A 528 13.38 -21.89 -10.23
CA ILE A 528 12.51 -20.91 -9.59
C ILE A 528 12.44 -19.63 -10.45
N SER A 529 11.22 -19.13 -10.64
CA SER A 529 10.92 -17.88 -11.36
C SER A 529 11.43 -16.66 -10.58
N PHE A 530 11.51 -15.49 -11.24
CA PHE A 530 11.94 -14.23 -10.64
C PHE A 530 11.13 -13.85 -9.39
N ASN A 531 9.85 -14.21 -9.35
CA ASN A 531 8.96 -13.97 -8.20
C ASN A 531 9.23 -14.91 -7.00
N LYS A 532 10.22 -15.81 -7.09
CA LYS A 532 10.66 -16.78 -6.07
C LYS A 532 9.59 -17.76 -5.57
N SER A 533 8.39 -17.77 -6.16
CA SER A 533 7.26 -18.60 -5.73
C SER A 533 6.80 -19.63 -6.76
N GLN A 534 7.13 -19.45 -8.04
CA GLN A 534 6.69 -20.33 -9.13
C GLN A 534 7.85 -21.05 -9.78
N CYS A 535 7.67 -22.33 -10.09
CA CYS A 535 8.63 -23.11 -10.86
C CYS A 535 8.38 -22.95 -12.36
N GLN A 536 9.41 -22.55 -13.08
CA GLN A 536 9.44 -22.42 -14.53
C GLN A 536 10.25 -23.56 -15.13
N ASP A 537 9.76 -24.09 -16.23
CA ASP A 537 10.45 -25.11 -17.01
C ASP A 537 11.85 -24.65 -17.43
N ILE A 538 12.86 -25.50 -17.23
CA ILE A 538 14.21 -25.24 -17.73
C ILE A 538 14.22 -25.68 -19.19
N ASN A 539 14.32 -24.73 -20.11
CA ASN A 539 14.48 -25.09 -21.51
C ASN A 539 15.90 -25.62 -21.78
N GLU A 540 16.10 -26.94 -21.68
CA GLU A 540 17.43 -27.53 -21.84
C GLU A 540 17.94 -27.40 -23.27
N CYS A 541 17.08 -27.20 -24.27
CA CYS A 541 17.46 -27.04 -25.66
C CYS A 541 18.25 -25.76 -25.96
N VAL A 542 18.24 -24.77 -25.06
CA VAL A 542 19.08 -23.56 -25.19
C VAL A 542 20.56 -23.91 -25.23
N ASN A 543 21.00 -24.89 -24.43
CA ASN A 543 22.40 -25.31 -24.36
C ASN A 543 22.78 -26.36 -25.42
N LYS A 544 21.90 -26.60 -26.41
CA LYS A 544 22.11 -27.57 -27.49
C LYS A 544 22.62 -28.94 -27.00
N PRO A 545 21.91 -29.62 -26.08
CA PRO A 545 22.33 -30.90 -25.50
C PRO A 545 22.23 -32.08 -26.48
N CYS A 546 21.49 -31.90 -27.57
CA CYS A 546 21.31 -32.87 -28.63
C CYS A 546 22.24 -32.57 -29.80
N ASN A 547 22.74 -33.62 -30.47
CA ASN A 547 23.62 -33.46 -31.61
C ASN A 547 22.93 -32.82 -32.83
N GLN A 548 21.62 -33.07 -33.02
CA GLN A 548 20.85 -32.56 -34.17
C GLN A 548 19.58 -31.83 -33.72
N ILE A 549 18.49 -32.56 -33.46
CA ILE A 549 17.19 -31.96 -33.12
C ILE A 549 16.97 -32.08 -31.61
N CYS A 550 16.60 -30.98 -30.96
CA CYS A 550 16.19 -30.95 -29.56
C CYS A 550 14.77 -30.43 -29.45
N LYS A 551 13.89 -31.19 -28.79
CA LYS A 551 12.53 -30.77 -28.45
C LYS A 551 12.43 -30.59 -26.95
N ASN A 552 12.12 -29.37 -26.52
CA ASN A 552 11.87 -29.06 -25.13
C ASN A 552 10.46 -29.53 -24.74
N ASN A 553 10.35 -30.25 -23.63
CA ASN A 553 9.10 -30.69 -23.03
C ASN A 553 9.00 -30.10 -21.62
N ILE A 554 7.81 -30.07 -21.03
CA ILE A 554 7.67 -29.57 -19.66
C ILE A 554 8.37 -30.55 -18.70
N GLY A 555 9.41 -30.08 -18.01
CA GLY A 555 10.25 -30.80 -17.06
C GLY A 555 11.33 -31.69 -17.67
N SER A 556 11.51 -31.68 -18.99
CA SER A 556 12.48 -32.54 -19.69
C SER A 556 12.73 -32.13 -21.14
N TYR A 557 13.63 -32.82 -21.84
CA TYR A 557 13.83 -32.66 -23.28
C TYR A 557 14.02 -34.01 -23.96
N GLU A 558 13.76 -34.04 -25.26
CA GLU A 558 13.97 -35.21 -26.10
C GLU A 558 14.85 -34.86 -27.31
N CYS A 559 15.81 -35.72 -27.62
CA CYS A 559 16.66 -35.58 -28.80
C CYS A 559 16.17 -36.49 -29.92
N SER A 560 16.18 -35.97 -31.15
CA SER A 560 15.94 -36.75 -32.36
C SER A 560 16.95 -36.40 -33.46
N CYS A 561 16.96 -37.20 -34.51
CA CYS A 561 17.93 -37.08 -35.60
C CYS A 561 17.23 -36.69 -36.91
N TYR A 562 17.97 -36.04 -37.79
CA TYR A 562 17.58 -35.79 -39.17
C TYR A 562 17.49 -37.12 -39.95
N GLU A 563 16.80 -37.08 -41.09
CA GLU A 563 16.65 -38.22 -42.00
C GLU A 563 18.02 -38.82 -42.38
N GLY A 564 18.13 -40.16 -42.39
CA GLY A 564 19.38 -40.89 -42.63
C GLY A 564 20.32 -41.03 -41.43
N TYR A 565 19.95 -40.53 -40.24
CA TYR A 565 20.73 -40.64 -39.00
C TYR A 565 20.00 -41.41 -37.89
N ILE A 566 20.76 -42.11 -37.05
CA ILE A 566 20.26 -42.95 -35.95
C ILE A 566 20.66 -42.37 -34.60
N LEU A 567 19.69 -42.19 -33.70
CA LEU A 567 19.94 -41.82 -32.32
C LEU A 567 20.65 -42.95 -31.59
N GLN A 568 21.82 -42.66 -31.04
CA GLN A 568 22.65 -43.61 -30.33
C GLN A 568 22.10 -43.92 -28.93
N SER A 569 22.64 -44.97 -28.29
CA SER A 569 22.23 -45.44 -26.96
C SER A 569 22.31 -44.39 -25.83
N ASN A 570 23.08 -43.32 -26.03
CA ASN A 570 23.14 -42.19 -25.10
C ASN A 570 21.95 -41.21 -25.23
N ASN A 571 21.00 -41.49 -26.12
CA ASN A 571 19.83 -40.66 -26.44
C ASN A 571 20.16 -39.19 -26.80
N LYS A 572 21.38 -38.92 -27.28
CA LYS A 572 21.83 -37.54 -27.58
C LYS A 572 22.56 -37.40 -28.91
N THR A 573 23.33 -38.40 -29.32
CA THR A 573 24.17 -38.33 -30.52
C THR A 573 23.53 -39.05 -31.70
N CYS A 574 23.73 -38.53 -32.90
CA CYS A 574 23.21 -39.08 -34.14
C CYS A 574 24.36 -39.59 -35.01
N SER A 575 24.24 -40.80 -35.57
CA SER A 575 25.23 -41.34 -36.53
C SER A 575 24.57 -41.64 -37.86
N SER A 576 25.25 -41.31 -38.97
CA SER A 576 24.77 -41.61 -40.32
C SER A 576 24.69 -43.11 -40.58
N LEU A 577 23.61 -43.58 -41.18
CA LEU A 577 23.49 -44.96 -41.65
C LEU A 577 24.36 -45.15 -42.91
N SER A 578 25.25 -46.16 -42.91
CA SER A 578 26.18 -46.41 -44.02
C SER A 578 25.42 -46.63 -45.34
N GLY A 579 25.73 -45.81 -46.35
CA GLY A 579 25.09 -45.85 -47.67
C GLY A 579 23.74 -45.13 -47.79
N CYS A 580 23.18 -44.54 -46.72
CA CYS A 580 21.83 -43.95 -46.70
C CYS A 580 21.77 -42.46 -47.09
N LEU A 581 22.92 -41.84 -47.36
CA LEU A 581 23.06 -40.44 -47.79
C LEU A 581 24.26 -40.29 -48.73
N GLY A 582 24.15 -39.44 -49.76
CA GLY A 582 25.26 -39.16 -50.68
C GLY A 582 24.93 -38.16 -51.79
N SER A 583 25.96 -37.46 -52.27
CA SER A 583 25.90 -36.62 -53.47
C SER A 583 26.81 -37.22 -54.54
N PHE A 584 26.24 -37.50 -55.70
CA PHE A 584 26.96 -38.06 -56.84
C PHE A 584 27.01 -37.01 -57.95
N THR A 585 28.22 -36.62 -58.36
CA THR A 585 28.44 -35.56 -59.36
C THR A 585 29.08 -36.08 -60.65
N SER A 586 29.30 -37.38 -60.74
CA SER A 586 29.89 -38.03 -61.92
C SER A 586 28.84 -38.27 -63.00
N SER A 587 29.25 -38.32 -64.28
CA SER A 587 28.34 -38.60 -65.40
C SER A 587 27.79 -40.03 -65.41
N VAL A 588 28.41 -40.93 -64.64
CA VAL A 588 27.93 -42.29 -64.35
C VAL A 588 28.08 -42.57 -62.85
N GLY A 589 27.15 -43.31 -62.25
CA GLY A 589 27.28 -43.74 -60.87
C GLY A 589 26.31 -44.86 -60.48
N ARG A 590 26.56 -45.44 -59.30
CA ARG A 590 25.79 -46.56 -58.77
C ARG A 590 25.36 -46.31 -57.33
N ILE A 591 24.08 -46.52 -57.06
CA ILE A 591 23.45 -46.39 -55.74
C ILE A 591 22.87 -47.73 -55.35
N THR A 592 23.19 -48.19 -54.15
CA THR A 592 22.70 -49.47 -53.61
C THR A 592 21.91 -49.27 -52.33
N SER A 593 21.01 -50.19 -52.04
CA SER A 593 20.24 -50.18 -50.79
C SER A 593 21.15 -50.10 -49.54
N PRO A 594 20.76 -49.31 -48.52
CA PRO A 594 21.53 -49.13 -47.28
C PRO A 594 21.60 -50.42 -46.45
N GLN A 595 22.71 -50.63 -45.73
CA GLN A 595 22.83 -51.75 -44.78
C GLN A 595 22.24 -51.36 -43.43
N VAL A 596 21.05 -51.85 -43.11
CA VAL A 596 20.33 -51.45 -41.89
C VAL A 596 20.53 -52.51 -40.79
N PRO A 597 20.99 -52.12 -39.59
CA PRO A 597 21.06 -53.00 -38.43
C PRO A 597 19.66 -53.46 -37.96
N SER A 598 19.56 -54.68 -37.43
CA SER A 598 18.30 -55.26 -36.93
C SER A 598 17.66 -54.50 -35.76
N THR A 599 18.38 -53.56 -35.13
CA THR A 599 17.94 -52.76 -33.99
C THR A 599 17.29 -51.43 -34.38
N TYR A 600 17.20 -51.10 -35.67
CA TYR A 600 16.66 -49.81 -36.13
C TYR A 600 15.12 -49.77 -36.09
N LYS A 601 14.56 -48.62 -35.68
CA LYS A 601 13.10 -48.37 -35.68
C LYS A 601 12.64 -47.86 -37.04
N LEU A 602 11.74 -48.61 -37.69
CA LEU A 602 11.21 -48.32 -39.03
C LEU A 602 10.17 -47.19 -39.01
N PRO A 603 9.98 -46.43 -40.11
CA PRO A 603 10.59 -46.59 -41.44
C PRO A 603 11.98 -45.93 -41.58
N ILE A 604 12.81 -46.49 -42.45
CA ILE A 604 14.08 -45.88 -42.88
C ILE A 604 13.78 -44.93 -44.04
N VAL A 605 14.37 -43.74 -44.04
CA VAL A 605 14.35 -42.83 -45.18
C VAL A 605 15.79 -42.50 -45.55
N CYS A 606 16.17 -42.79 -46.79
CA CYS A 606 17.48 -42.49 -47.36
C CYS A 606 17.34 -41.60 -48.58
N VAL A 607 18.25 -40.64 -48.73
CA VAL A 607 18.18 -39.64 -49.79
C VAL A 607 19.53 -39.50 -50.47
N TRP A 608 19.55 -39.63 -51.79
CA TRP A 608 20.73 -39.37 -52.62
C TRP A 608 20.44 -38.26 -53.62
N GLN A 609 21.43 -37.39 -53.81
CA GLN A 609 21.39 -36.35 -54.82
C GLN A 609 22.30 -36.76 -55.97
N VAL A 610 21.76 -36.77 -57.19
CA VAL A 610 22.50 -37.09 -58.40
C VAL A 610 22.57 -35.86 -59.29
N GLN A 611 23.78 -35.48 -59.67
CA GLN A 611 24.08 -34.43 -60.61
C GLN A 611 24.94 -35.04 -61.73
N GLY A 612 24.31 -35.32 -62.87
CA GLY A 612 25.00 -35.72 -64.09
C GLY A 612 25.63 -34.53 -64.82
N ALA A 613 26.15 -34.80 -66.01
CA ALA A 613 26.75 -33.78 -66.85
C ALA A 613 25.74 -32.66 -67.18
N PRO A 614 26.14 -31.37 -67.07
CA PRO A 614 25.28 -30.25 -67.41
C PRO A 614 24.72 -30.37 -68.83
N HIS A 615 23.45 -29.97 -69.02
CA HIS A 615 22.75 -29.99 -70.32
C HIS A 615 22.50 -31.39 -70.93
N LEU A 616 22.86 -32.47 -70.23
CA LEU A 616 22.49 -33.83 -70.61
C LEU A 616 21.30 -34.34 -69.80
N GLN A 617 20.65 -35.37 -70.32
CA GLN A 617 19.55 -36.08 -69.67
C GLN A 617 20.10 -37.23 -68.82
N LEU A 618 19.46 -37.56 -67.70
CA LEU A 618 19.87 -38.71 -66.87
C LEU A 618 19.07 -39.95 -67.26
N LYS A 619 19.74 -40.98 -67.76
CA LYS A 619 19.18 -42.33 -67.91
C LYS A 619 19.43 -43.14 -66.65
N PHE A 620 18.40 -43.84 -66.17
CA PHE A 620 18.48 -44.73 -65.01
C PHE A 620 18.22 -46.18 -65.43
N ASP A 621 19.18 -47.04 -65.10
CA ASP A 621 19.14 -48.48 -65.25
C ASP A 621 18.95 -49.09 -63.85
N ILE A 622 17.80 -49.74 -63.63
CA ILE A 622 17.38 -50.18 -62.29
C ILE A 622 17.35 -51.69 -62.24
N VAL A 623 18.09 -52.24 -61.27
CA VAL A 623 18.07 -53.66 -60.94
C VAL A 623 17.45 -53.80 -59.55
N LEU A 624 16.24 -54.35 -59.49
CA LEU A 624 15.63 -54.78 -58.25
C LEU A 624 16.00 -56.25 -57.99
N VAL A 625 16.30 -56.56 -56.74
CA VAL A 625 16.51 -57.93 -56.27
C VAL A 625 15.58 -58.16 -55.09
N SER A 626 14.30 -58.46 -55.39
CA SER A 626 13.32 -59.12 -54.50
C SER A 626 11.93 -59.30 -55.13
N LYS A 627 11.19 -60.33 -54.69
CA LYS A 627 9.87 -60.77 -55.19
C LYS A 627 8.73 -60.29 -54.27
N GLU A 628 7.61 -59.93 -54.89
CA GLU A 628 6.45 -59.17 -54.40
C GLU A 628 5.77 -59.62 -53.08
N ASN A 629 5.26 -58.61 -52.35
CA ASN A 629 3.87 -58.58 -51.88
C ASN A 629 3.26 -57.24 -52.33
N ASN A 630 1.98 -57.22 -52.72
CA ASN A 630 1.26 -56.09 -53.33
C ASN A 630 1.16 -54.79 -52.50
N ASP A 631 1.76 -54.72 -51.32
CA ASP A 631 1.53 -53.64 -50.34
C ASP A 631 2.59 -52.53 -50.36
N CYS A 632 3.58 -52.60 -51.28
CA CYS A 632 4.51 -51.50 -51.59
C CYS A 632 5.14 -50.81 -50.35
N GLY A 633 5.39 -51.59 -49.28
CA GLY A 633 5.83 -51.07 -47.98
C GLY A 633 7.27 -50.53 -47.99
N SER A 634 8.11 -51.04 -48.88
CA SER A 634 9.42 -50.43 -49.18
C SER A 634 9.47 -50.02 -50.64
N TYR A 635 9.96 -48.80 -50.92
CA TYR A 635 9.94 -48.24 -52.27
C TYR A 635 11.06 -47.23 -52.50
N VAL A 636 11.43 -47.06 -53.77
CA VAL A 636 12.34 -46.01 -54.24
C VAL A 636 11.55 -45.01 -55.07
N THR A 637 11.74 -43.73 -54.79
CA THR A 637 11.09 -42.63 -55.50
C THR A 637 12.14 -41.75 -56.16
N PHE A 638 11.90 -41.40 -57.42
CA PHE A 638 12.72 -40.51 -58.20
C PHE A 638 12.01 -39.16 -58.32
N PHE A 639 12.75 -38.10 -58.03
CA PHE A 639 12.31 -36.73 -58.18
C PHE A 639 13.24 -35.98 -59.13
N LYS A 640 12.66 -35.12 -59.97
CA LYS A 640 13.41 -34.09 -60.70
C LYS A 640 13.85 -33.01 -59.70
N ASN A 641 15.14 -32.72 -59.68
CA ASN A 641 15.71 -31.71 -58.78
C ASN A 641 15.76 -30.35 -59.49
N GLU A 642 14.72 -29.54 -59.33
CA GLU A 642 14.64 -28.21 -59.94
C GLU A 642 15.37 -27.18 -59.07
N MET A 643 16.70 -27.13 -59.21
CA MET A 643 17.57 -26.27 -58.38
C MET A 643 17.18 -24.80 -58.40
N GLU A 644 16.70 -24.28 -59.54
CA GLU A 644 16.26 -22.88 -59.68
C GLU A 644 15.00 -22.54 -58.87
N ARG A 645 14.12 -23.52 -58.61
CA ARG A 645 12.84 -23.32 -57.90
C ARG A 645 12.85 -23.84 -56.46
N ARG A 646 13.94 -24.46 -56.01
CA ARG A 646 14.04 -25.17 -54.72
C ARG A 646 12.87 -26.13 -54.49
N GLN A 647 12.41 -26.78 -55.55
CA GLN A 647 11.31 -27.73 -55.53
C GLN A 647 11.76 -29.08 -56.10
N LYS A 648 11.23 -30.17 -55.54
CA LYS A 648 11.39 -31.52 -56.07
C LYS A 648 10.09 -31.93 -56.75
N THR A 649 10.14 -32.29 -58.03
CA THR A 649 8.95 -32.72 -58.78
C THR A 649 8.93 -34.24 -58.84
N TYR A 650 7.83 -34.85 -58.38
CA TYR A 650 7.65 -36.31 -58.39
C TYR A 650 7.69 -36.84 -59.83
N LEU A 651 8.44 -37.92 -60.06
CA LEU A 651 8.50 -38.58 -61.36
C LEU A 651 7.95 -40.01 -61.30
N LYS A 652 8.64 -40.89 -60.56
CA LYS A 652 8.35 -42.32 -60.58
C LYS A 652 8.61 -42.92 -59.21
N LYS A 653 7.67 -43.73 -58.74
CA LYS A 653 7.79 -44.61 -57.56
C LYS A 653 7.93 -46.04 -58.05
N ILE A 654 8.86 -46.79 -57.47
CA ILE A 654 9.16 -48.16 -57.85
C ILE A 654 9.19 -49.01 -56.58
N CYS A 655 8.42 -50.10 -56.56
CA CYS A 655 8.44 -51.05 -55.44
C CYS A 655 8.39 -52.53 -55.86
N ILE A 656 8.00 -52.83 -57.11
CA ILE A 656 7.94 -54.21 -57.63
C ILE A 656 8.65 -54.35 -58.98
N GLN A 657 9.06 -55.58 -59.34
CA GLN A 657 9.77 -55.86 -60.60
C GLN A 657 8.95 -55.49 -61.84
N SER A 658 7.62 -55.62 -61.77
CA SER A 658 6.70 -55.29 -62.85
C SER A 658 6.57 -53.77 -63.12
N ASP A 659 7.01 -52.90 -62.21
CA ASP A 659 7.12 -51.44 -62.42
C ASP A 659 8.31 -51.06 -63.34
N ILE A 660 9.23 -52.01 -63.58
CA ILE A 660 10.41 -51.83 -64.43
C ILE A 660 10.03 -52.09 -65.87
N THR A 661 9.63 -51.04 -66.57
CA THR A 661 9.43 -51.01 -68.03
C THR A 661 10.69 -50.47 -68.69
N ASP A 662 11.77 -51.25 -68.72
CA ASP A 662 13.10 -50.87 -69.23
C ASP A 662 13.69 -49.57 -68.62
N ALA A 663 14.94 -49.27 -68.95
CA ALA A 663 15.63 -48.06 -68.51
C ALA A 663 14.85 -46.80 -68.92
N PHE A 664 14.75 -45.81 -68.04
CA PHE A 664 14.03 -44.56 -68.34
C PHE A 664 14.96 -43.35 -68.30
N VAL A 665 14.64 -42.35 -69.12
CA VAL A 665 15.41 -41.13 -69.28
C VAL A 665 14.66 -39.95 -68.66
N MET A 666 15.34 -39.19 -67.83
CA MET A 666 14.88 -37.94 -67.24
C MET A 666 15.32 -36.76 -68.09
N SER A 667 14.42 -35.81 -68.33
CA SER A 667 14.70 -34.58 -69.09
C SER A 667 15.65 -33.59 -68.38
N THR A 668 16.27 -33.97 -67.26
CA THR A 668 17.19 -33.14 -66.48
C THR A 668 18.52 -33.82 -66.21
N SER A 669 19.53 -33.00 -66.00
CA SER A 669 20.86 -33.41 -65.53
C SER A 669 20.93 -33.62 -64.01
N SER A 670 19.84 -33.37 -63.27
CA SER A 670 19.78 -33.45 -61.81
C SER A 670 18.57 -34.27 -61.33
N ALA A 671 18.78 -35.10 -60.31
CA ALA A 671 17.75 -35.95 -59.71
C ALA A 671 17.95 -36.08 -58.18
N ILE A 672 16.85 -36.30 -57.47
CA ILE A 672 16.84 -36.75 -56.07
C ILE A 672 16.23 -38.14 -56.04
N ILE A 673 16.90 -39.08 -55.39
CA ILE A 673 16.45 -40.45 -55.21
C ILE A 673 16.19 -40.66 -53.73
N GLU A 674 14.98 -41.08 -53.39
CA GLU A 674 14.53 -41.29 -52.02
C GLU A 674 14.11 -42.75 -51.82
N TYR A 675 14.71 -43.45 -50.88
CA TYR A 675 14.30 -44.80 -50.48
C TYR A 675 13.58 -44.75 -49.14
N VAL A 676 12.39 -45.35 -49.08
CA VAL A 676 11.65 -45.55 -47.84
C VAL A 676 11.53 -47.05 -47.58
N GLY A 677 12.06 -47.52 -46.44
CA GLY A 677 12.02 -48.93 -46.04
C GLY A 677 11.18 -49.14 -44.79
N GLN A 678 10.05 -49.85 -44.88
CA GLN A 678 9.17 -50.13 -43.73
C GLN A 678 9.39 -51.51 -43.08
N PHE A 679 10.14 -52.42 -43.71
CA PHE A 679 10.40 -53.76 -43.19
C PHE A 679 11.90 -54.08 -43.26
N PRO A 680 12.50 -54.65 -42.22
CA PRO A 680 13.90 -55.00 -42.25
C PRO A 680 14.03 -56.31 -43.05
N PHE A 681 14.86 -56.30 -44.11
CA PHE A 681 15.39 -57.48 -44.80
C PHE A 681 14.64 -58.12 -45.98
N GLN A 682 13.86 -57.40 -46.81
CA GLN A 682 13.29 -58.05 -48.00
C GLN A 682 13.50 -57.38 -49.35
N THR A 683 14.08 -56.18 -49.43
CA THR A 683 14.27 -55.50 -50.73
C THR A 683 15.67 -54.94 -50.86
N SER A 684 16.48 -55.50 -51.77
CA SER A 684 17.73 -54.88 -52.20
C SER A 684 17.55 -54.30 -53.60
N PHE A 685 18.07 -53.10 -53.80
CA PHE A 685 18.01 -52.42 -55.08
C PHE A 685 19.38 -51.89 -55.45
N MET A 686 19.60 -51.80 -56.76
CA MET A 686 20.73 -51.11 -57.36
C MET A 686 20.19 -50.21 -58.46
N VAL A 687 20.54 -48.94 -58.38
CA VAL A 687 20.28 -47.95 -59.43
C VAL A 687 21.62 -47.57 -60.03
N GLU A 688 21.80 -47.83 -61.31
CA GLU A 688 22.90 -47.29 -62.10
C GLU A 688 22.36 -46.15 -62.96
N TYR A 689 23.14 -45.08 -63.12
CA TYR A 689 22.71 -43.92 -63.88
C TYR A 689 23.80 -43.46 -64.85
N HIS A 690 23.38 -42.91 -65.99
CA HIS A 690 24.26 -42.42 -67.05
C HIS A 690 23.74 -41.09 -67.62
N SER A 691 24.63 -40.15 -67.92
CA SER A 691 24.29 -38.92 -68.65
C SER A 691 24.22 -39.23 -70.15
N VAL A 692 23.09 -38.93 -70.79
CA VAL A 692 22.81 -39.22 -72.20
C VAL A 692 22.38 -37.95 -72.94
N VAL A 693 22.76 -37.88 -74.23
CA VAL A 693 22.41 -36.77 -75.14
C VAL A 693 21.07 -37.09 -75.83
N GLN A 694 20.25 -36.07 -76.07
CA GLN A 694 18.97 -36.18 -76.78
C GLN A 694 19.21 -36.57 -78.24
N ASN A 695 18.50 -37.55 -78.79
CA ASN A 695 18.73 -38.01 -80.17
C ASN A 695 18.00 -37.09 -81.17
N GLU A 696 18.57 -35.91 -81.43
CA GLU A 696 18.06 -34.91 -82.38
C GLU A 696 18.93 -34.89 -83.65
N ARG A 697 18.31 -34.68 -84.82
CA ARG A 697 19.03 -34.59 -86.12
C ARG A 697 19.88 -33.32 -86.22
N GLU A 698 19.39 -32.22 -85.65
CA GLU A 698 20.15 -30.98 -85.49
C GLU A 698 20.24 -30.68 -84.01
N CYS A 699 21.44 -30.46 -83.49
CA CYS A 699 21.62 -30.14 -82.09
C CYS A 699 22.52 -28.91 -81.91
N LEU A 700 22.14 -27.99 -81.02
CA LEU A 700 22.89 -26.78 -80.73
C LEU A 700 22.98 -26.57 -79.23
N TYR A 701 24.18 -26.68 -78.69
CA TYR A 701 24.46 -26.51 -77.28
C TYR A 701 25.42 -25.36 -77.06
N THR A 702 25.15 -24.56 -76.02
CA THR A 702 26.02 -23.46 -75.62
C THR A 702 26.52 -23.72 -74.20
N TYR A 703 27.84 -23.79 -74.04
CA TYR A 703 28.51 -24.02 -72.76
C TYR A 703 29.15 -22.73 -72.28
N ASN A 704 28.71 -22.23 -71.14
CA ASN A 704 29.37 -21.14 -70.41
C ASN A 704 30.04 -21.72 -69.17
N ALA A 705 31.11 -22.51 -69.38
CA ALA A 705 31.76 -23.26 -68.32
C ALA A 705 33.28 -23.32 -68.54
N SER A 706 34.04 -23.28 -67.45
CA SER A 706 35.50 -23.43 -67.47
C SER A 706 35.95 -24.88 -67.68
N SER A 707 35.03 -25.84 -67.59
CA SER A 707 35.27 -27.22 -68.00
C SER A 707 33.96 -27.93 -68.32
N GLY A 708 34.03 -29.02 -69.07
CA GLY A 708 32.86 -29.81 -69.40
C GLY A 708 33.21 -31.10 -70.13
N GLU A 709 32.21 -31.96 -70.26
CA GLU A 709 32.27 -33.22 -71.00
C GLU A 709 31.32 -33.15 -72.19
N ILE A 710 31.79 -33.56 -73.36
CA ILE A 710 31.02 -33.62 -74.59
C ILE A 710 31.01 -35.06 -75.08
N LEU A 711 29.81 -35.57 -75.29
CA LEU A 711 29.55 -36.90 -75.82
C LEU A 711 28.87 -36.75 -77.18
N SER A 712 29.20 -37.60 -78.14
CA SER A 712 28.40 -37.71 -79.36
C SER A 712 26.99 -38.20 -79.02
N PRO A 713 25.96 -37.81 -79.80
CA PRO A 713 24.62 -38.37 -79.62
C PRO A 713 24.64 -39.91 -79.62
N GLY A 714 23.90 -40.52 -78.70
CA GLY A 714 23.84 -42.00 -78.56
C GLY A 714 25.00 -42.67 -77.84
N PHE A 715 26.10 -41.97 -77.52
CA PHE A 715 27.27 -42.54 -76.84
C PHE A 715 26.88 -43.18 -75.47
N PRO A 716 27.40 -44.37 -75.10
CA PRO A 716 28.50 -45.14 -75.73
C PRO A 716 28.07 -46.07 -76.88
N TYR A 717 26.82 -45.97 -77.33
CA TYR A 717 26.32 -46.72 -78.48
C TYR A 717 26.56 -45.95 -79.78
N GLN A 718 26.22 -46.56 -80.93
CA GLN A 718 26.40 -45.94 -82.23
C GLN A 718 25.58 -44.65 -82.36
N TYR A 719 26.15 -43.62 -83.00
CA TYR A 719 25.42 -42.40 -83.34
C TYR A 719 24.46 -42.66 -84.53
N SER A 720 23.50 -41.75 -84.75
CA SER A 720 22.53 -41.84 -85.85
C SER A 720 23.05 -41.16 -87.12
N ASP A 721 22.55 -41.58 -88.29
CA ASP A 721 22.78 -40.92 -89.58
C ASP A 721 22.13 -39.52 -89.64
N GLU A 722 22.62 -38.67 -90.55
CA GLU A 722 22.15 -37.30 -90.82
C GLU A 722 22.17 -36.36 -89.60
N GLN A 723 23.14 -36.51 -88.70
CA GLN A 723 23.28 -35.63 -87.53
C GLN A 723 24.16 -34.42 -87.84
N ASP A 724 23.72 -33.25 -87.39
CA ASP A 724 24.51 -32.02 -87.42
C ASP A 724 24.45 -31.32 -86.06
N CYS A 725 25.51 -31.50 -85.30
CA CYS A 725 25.57 -31.21 -83.89
C CYS A 725 26.64 -30.18 -83.57
N LEU A 726 26.26 -29.10 -82.92
CA LEU A 726 27.08 -27.92 -82.68
C LEU A 726 27.20 -27.65 -81.18
N TRP A 727 28.43 -27.60 -80.68
CA TRP A 727 28.75 -27.14 -79.33
C TRP A 727 29.52 -25.81 -79.42
N ASN A 728 28.93 -24.74 -78.92
CA ASN A 728 29.57 -23.43 -78.78
C ASN A 728 30.03 -23.26 -77.33
N ILE A 729 31.33 -23.25 -77.10
CA ILE A 729 31.94 -23.16 -75.77
C ILE A 729 32.49 -21.75 -75.59
N HIS A 730 31.92 -21.00 -74.65
CA HIS A 730 32.39 -19.69 -74.25
C HIS A 730 33.39 -19.82 -73.10
N SER A 731 34.53 -19.16 -73.26
CA SER A 731 35.50 -19.02 -72.17
C SER A 731 34.94 -18.12 -71.09
N LEU A 732 34.87 -18.62 -69.86
CA LEU A 732 34.53 -17.81 -68.70
C LEU A 732 35.69 -16.87 -68.32
N HIS A 733 36.94 -17.33 -68.50
CA HIS A 733 38.14 -16.61 -68.07
C HIS A 733 38.98 -16.06 -69.23
N GLN A 734 38.54 -16.26 -70.49
CA GLN A 734 39.28 -15.93 -71.72
C GLN A 734 40.67 -16.59 -71.81
N THR A 735 40.86 -17.71 -71.10
CA THR A 735 42.12 -18.47 -71.02
C THR A 735 42.14 -19.64 -72.00
N THR A 736 43.33 -20.17 -72.33
CA THR A 736 43.47 -21.31 -73.25
C THR A 736 42.65 -22.52 -72.82
N PHE A 737 41.84 -23.04 -73.75
CA PHE A 737 41.10 -24.29 -73.61
C PHE A 737 41.96 -25.48 -74.02
N LYS A 738 41.93 -26.52 -73.20
CA LYS A 738 42.48 -27.84 -73.51
C LYS A 738 41.32 -28.78 -73.83
N VAL A 739 41.30 -29.36 -75.03
CA VAL A 739 40.31 -30.38 -75.45
C VAL A 739 41.01 -31.73 -75.55
N ILE A 740 40.51 -32.70 -74.79
CA ILE A 740 41.09 -34.04 -74.66
C ILE A 740 40.07 -35.06 -75.16
N PHE A 741 40.43 -35.83 -76.18
CA PHE A 741 39.64 -36.94 -76.68
C PHE A 741 39.91 -38.19 -75.84
N LEU A 742 38.86 -38.75 -75.24
CA LEU A 742 38.92 -39.96 -74.42
C LEU A 742 38.50 -41.21 -75.21
N GLN A 743 37.54 -41.08 -76.12
CA GLN A 743 37.16 -42.09 -77.11
C GLN A 743 36.79 -41.43 -78.44
N PHE A 744 37.05 -42.11 -79.56
CA PHE A 744 36.77 -41.60 -80.90
C PHE A 744 36.58 -42.74 -81.92
N SER A 745 35.44 -42.79 -82.60
CA SER A 745 35.09 -43.79 -83.62
C SER A 745 34.03 -43.20 -84.54
N LEU A 746 34.47 -42.63 -85.67
CA LEU A 746 33.63 -42.12 -86.77
C LEU A 746 33.96 -42.87 -88.06
N GLU A 747 33.14 -42.69 -89.11
CA GLU A 747 33.47 -43.20 -90.45
C GLU A 747 34.84 -42.68 -90.92
N SER A 748 35.62 -43.51 -91.62
CA SER A 748 36.98 -43.16 -92.06
C SER A 748 36.99 -42.76 -93.54
N HIS A 749 37.52 -41.57 -93.85
CA HIS A 749 37.73 -41.09 -95.21
C HIS A 749 39.03 -40.28 -95.34
N GLU A 750 39.68 -40.28 -96.50
CA GLU A 750 40.97 -39.57 -96.70
C GLU A 750 40.88 -38.06 -96.45
N THR A 751 39.76 -37.44 -96.80
CA THR A 751 39.50 -36.00 -96.61
C THR A 751 38.56 -35.68 -95.44
N CYS A 752 38.05 -36.70 -94.73
CA CYS A 752 37.03 -36.56 -93.68
C CYS A 752 35.81 -35.72 -94.14
N GLU A 753 35.18 -36.12 -95.26
CA GLU A 753 34.05 -35.39 -95.85
C GLU A 753 32.68 -36.01 -95.58
N PHE A 754 32.63 -37.29 -95.19
CA PHE A 754 31.42 -37.98 -94.77
C PHE A 754 31.12 -37.66 -93.30
N ASP A 755 31.43 -38.58 -92.38
CA ASP A 755 31.34 -38.30 -90.95
C ASP A 755 32.58 -37.59 -90.44
N TYR A 756 32.40 -36.43 -89.80
CA TYR A 756 33.52 -35.69 -89.24
C TYR A 756 33.17 -34.93 -87.97
N LEU A 757 34.21 -34.74 -87.16
CA LEU A 757 34.22 -33.78 -86.07
C LEU A 757 35.16 -32.64 -86.43
N GLU A 758 34.65 -31.43 -86.51
CA GLU A 758 35.40 -30.22 -86.82
C GLU A 758 35.45 -29.28 -85.62
N VAL A 759 36.63 -28.73 -85.35
CA VAL A 759 36.87 -27.78 -84.26
C VAL A 759 37.33 -26.46 -84.85
N GLU A 760 36.63 -25.38 -84.52
CA GLU A 760 36.85 -24.04 -85.05
C GLU A 760 36.88 -22.99 -83.91
N GLN A 761 37.67 -21.94 -84.08
CA GLN A 761 37.63 -20.74 -83.24
C GLN A 761 36.92 -19.61 -83.99
N ILE A 762 35.94 -18.98 -83.34
CA ILE A 762 35.16 -17.89 -83.94
C ILE A 762 35.46 -16.58 -83.21
N TYR A 763 35.87 -15.57 -83.97
CA TYR A 763 36.15 -14.21 -83.51
C TYR A 763 35.11 -13.26 -84.09
N TYR A 764 34.05 -12.95 -83.34
CA TYR A 764 32.93 -12.12 -83.82
C TYR A 764 33.38 -10.71 -84.22
N GLU A 765 34.22 -10.07 -83.40
CA GLU A 765 34.71 -8.70 -83.65
C GLU A 765 35.56 -8.61 -84.92
N MET A 766 36.23 -9.70 -85.30
CA MET A 766 37.11 -9.74 -86.47
C MET A 766 36.46 -10.43 -87.69
N GLN A 767 35.19 -10.86 -87.58
CA GLN A 767 34.48 -11.64 -88.63
C GLN A 767 35.34 -12.82 -89.15
N ARG A 768 36.11 -13.47 -88.26
CA ARG A 768 37.12 -14.47 -88.65
C ARG A 768 36.83 -15.82 -88.00
N VAL A 769 36.90 -16.89 -88.79
CA VAL A 769 36.85 -18.28 -88.32
C VAL A 769 38.22 -18.92 -88.56
N LYS A 770 38.81 -19.50 -87.51
CA LYS A 770 40.06 -20.27 -87.62
C LYS A 770 39.75 -21.75 -87.39
N LYS A 771 39.90 -22.57 -88.43
CA LYS A 771 39.78 -24.02 -88.35
C LYS A 771 40.99 -24.61 -87.61
N ILE A 772 40.75 -25.37 -86.55
CA ILE A 772 41.78 -26.02 -85.73
C ILE A 772 42.08 -27.41 -86.26
N GLY A 773 41.03 -28.17 -86.60
CA GLY A 773 41.18 -29.49 -87.19
C GLY A 773 39.83 -30.10 -87.52
N ARG A 774 39.85 -31.03 -88.47
CA ARG A 774 38.73 -31.89 -88.82
C ARG A 774 39.20 -33.35 -88.70
N PHE A 775 38.40 -34.17 -88.02
CA PHE A 775 38.79 -35.51 -87.58
C PHE A 775 37.72 -36.54 -87.96
N CYS A 776 38.13 -37.72 -88.39
CA CYS A 776 37.28 -38.86 -88.72
C CYS A 776 38.04 -40.19 -88.53
N GLY A 777 37.37 -41.33 -88.65
CA GLY A 777 37.94 -42.66 -88.41
C GLY A 777 38.02 -43.08 -86.93
N GLU A 778 38.81 -44.11 -86.63
CA GLU A 778 38.93 -44.71 -85.28
C GLU A 778 40.18 -44.28 -84.50
N ARG A 779 41.06 -43.47 -85.11
CA ARG A 779 42.25 -42.98 -84.42
C ARG A 779 41.87 -41.82 -83.49
N ILE A 780 42.10 -41.98 -82.19
CA ILE A 780 41.89 -40.93 -81.20
C ILE A 780 42.77 -39.70 -81.55
N PRO A 781 42.18 -38.50 -81.75
CA PRO A 781 42.95 -37.29 -82.04
C PRO A 781 43.83 -36.84 -80.87
N ASP A 782 44.92 -36.15 -81.20
CA ASP A 782 45.79 -35.54 -80.20
C ASP A 782 45.07 -34.45 -79.39
N THR A 783 45.54 -34.19 -78.17
CA THR A 783 45.00 -33.12 -77.33
C THR A 783 45.17 -31.76 -78.00
N LEU A 784 44.08 -31.00 -78.08
CA LEU A 784 44.09 -29.68 -78.71
C LEU A 784 44.22 -28.57 -77.66
N PHE A 785 45.10 -27.60 -77.93
CA PHE A 785 45.23 -26.38 -77.14
C PHE A 785 44.71 -25.19 -77.97
N ILE A 786 43.63 -24.59 -77.50
CA ILE A 786 42.84 -23.62 -78.25
C ILE A 786 42.85 -22.30 -77.47
N ASN A 787 43.32 -21.23 -78.10
CA ASN A 787 43.46 -19.91 -77.44
C ASN A 787 42.08 -19.37 -77.00
N GLY A 788 41.97 -18.98 -75.72
CA GLY A 788 40.74 -18.51 -75.08
C GLY A 788 40.24 -17.13 -75.47
N HIS A 789 41.05 -16.33 -76.18
CA HIS A 789 40.66 -14.99 -76.64
C HIS A 789 39.68 -15.00 -77.83
N ALA A 790 39.25 -16.16 -78.32
CA ALA A 790 38.16 -16.25 -79.28
C ALA A 790 36.82 -15.92 -78.62
N SER A 791 35.84 -15.42 -79.39
CA SER A 791 34.49 -15.16 -78.86
C SER A 791 33.82 -16.45 -78.37
N PHE A 792 34.07 -17.57 -79.06
CA PHE A 792 33.79 -18.93 -78.59
C PHE A 792 34.51 -19.97 -79.45
N VAL A 793 34.68 -21.18 -78.91
CA VAL A 793 35.13 -22.37 -79.65
C VAL A 793 33.90 -23.12 -80.13
N ARG A 794 33.84 -23.42 -81.42
CA ARG A 794 32.77 -24.23 -82.03
C ARG A 794 33.30 -25.62 -82.33
N ILE A 795 32.59 -26.62 -81.83
CA ILE A 795 32.80 -28.02 -82.21
C ILE A 795 31.56 -28.44 -83.01
N ARG A 796 31.76 -28.94 -84.23
CA ARG A 796 30.69 -29.43 -85.11
C ARG A 796 30.91 -30.91 -85.38
N PHE A 797 29.95 -31.74 -85.01
CA PHE A 797 29.87 -33.12 -85.45
C PHE A 797 28.85 -33.21 -86.58
N HIS A 798 29.26 -33.79 -87.70
CA HIS A 798 28.40 -34.06 -88.84
C HIS A 798 28.47 -35.54 -89.18
N SER A 799 27.31 -36.18 -89.42
CA SER A 799 27.22 -37.50 -90.04
C SER A 799 26.39 -37.46 -91.32
N ASP A 800 26.77 -38.28 -92.29
CA ASP A 800 26.04 -38.44 -93.55
C ASP A 800 24.93 -39.50 -93.42
N SER A 801 24.33 -39.93 -94.54
CA SER A 801 23.19 -40.86 -94.54
C SER A 801 23.58 -42.34 -94.42
N THR A 802 24.87 -42.67 -94.26
CA THR A 802 25.41 -44.04 -94.23
C THR A 802 26.51 -44.23 -93.18
N ASN A 803 26.82 -45.50 -92.83
CA ASN A 803 27.99 -45.91 -92.03
C ASN A 803 28.26 -45.18 -90.70
N THR A 804 27.62 -45.58 -89.59
CA THR A 804 27.88 -44.99 -88.26
C THR A 804 28.86 -45.77 -87.38
N GLY A 805 29.71 -45.05 -86.64
CA GLY A 805 30.62 -45.56 -85.61
C GLY A 805 30.08 -45.47 -84.18
N LYS A 806 30.89 -45.80 -83.16
CA LYS A 806 30.50 -45.67 -81.73
C LYS A 806 30.48 -44.23 -81.22
N GLY A 807 30.93 -43.28 -82.04
CA GLY A 807 30.98 -41.87 -81.70
C GLY A 807 32.20 -41.50 -80.87
N PHE A 808 32.10 -40.43 -80.09
CA PHE A 808 33.22 -39.89 -79.33
C PHE A 808 32.83 -39.43 -77.94
N LYS A 809 33.83 -39.41 -77.08
CA LYS A 809 33.79 -38.78 -75.76
C LYS A 809 35.01 -37.89 -75.63
N MET A 810 34.78 -36.60 -75.36
CA MET A 810 35.85 -35.64 -75.11
C MET A 810 35.54 -34.82 -73.87
N VAL A 811 36.58 -34.30 -73.24
CA VAL A 811 36.47 -33.34 -72.15
C VAL A 811 37.22 -32.07 -72.53
N PHE A 812 36.70 -30.93 -72.10
CA PHE A 812 37.38 -29.65 -72.24
C PHE A 812 37.57 -29.03 -70.87
N ASN A 813 38.68 -28.32 -70.70
CA ASN A 813 38.93 -27.51 -69.52
C ASN A 813 39.79 -26.30 -69.86
N GLU A 814 39.48 -25.17 -69.24
CA GLU A 814 40.31 -23.98 -69.22
C GLU A 814 41.59 -24.30 -68.44
N THR A 815 42.70 -23.81 -68.95
CA THR A 815 44.01 -23.94 -68.33
C THR A 815 44.72 -22.61 -68.41
N ASP A 816 45.30 -22.19 -67.29
CA ASP A 816 46.28 -21.12 -67.27
C ASP A 816 47.52 -21.64 -68.01
N HIS A 817 47.79 -21.08 -69.19
CA HIS A 817 49.01 -21.24 -70.00
C HIS A 817 49.86 -22.51 -69.76
N VAL A 818 49.83 -23.44 -70.72
CA VAL A 818 50.93 -24.39 -70.89
C VAL A 818 52.13 -23.63 -71.46
N SER A 819 53.25 -23.67 -70.75
CA SER A 819 54.57 -23.17 -71.16
C SER A 819 55.09 -23.85 -72.42
#